data_AF-A0A0W0HX26-F1
#
_entry.id   AF-A0A0W0HX26-F1
#
_cell.length_a   1.000
_cell.length_b   1.000
_cell.length_c   1.000
_cell.angle_alpha   90.00
_cell.angle_beta   90.00
_cell.angle_gamma   90.00
#
_symmetry.space_group_name_H-M   'P 1'
#
loop_
_entity.id
_entity.type
_entity.pdbx_description
1 polymer ?
#
loop_
_entity_poly.entity_id
_entity_poly.type
_entity_poly.pdbx_seq_one_letter_code
_entity_poly.pdbx_strand_id
1 'polypeptide(L)'
;MSYLLVDRGTLFNTAAFLRSVIGRNARHYGLDPATLLELMFQAVQTLRPLGMIGLAFVTAIEMIYRQDQARLPGNMTAVSTQTLSPPEVDPSLNPIMDTRDQLLSDLLQPGSTCIDVWLERQPDSVQALHWLVMQRHVPAVEHWLLAQLPAELNPPQETLKQWGRLLIVSGCWQGAEALLERQLTQLFWSVSLDVRQQRLSAAQLLARMALSASLRLNISLTNLLSAWRTQLPGLRHTQWHEAYATLIQHAQVKSELQTQPSTAATHDFTQDYAGHYLQHPRVLDIARHMLLHGRAPSWLKSAEPFDLTRLLHDSIHGHAAALKALLKDAARRPAVLFRLLQAVTFAWLVDALRVIAPSQYAVLQSLGSFHHWLLDLALPAVSRAQREAVLFELLLKRGLAGDWAALQPVALVETYVAQLVRQRPVSRAALYSAMAPQLGKLPSALCQAVGVVLRGAELPHSALVPVPAPFKTDVIENVALPISNAGLVLLHGFITPLFSWLKLTEECDATAKTVFVSELAQRRAVHVLQFLASGLTETPEHYLTLNKLLCGVAIEQPVELSIELHEAERALCHSLMTAVIGHWPAIGKTSFEGLRGNWLIRSGVLQRSGERWHLSVERRAYDLLLARCPFTYSVIKLPWMEKPLYVTWPT
;
A
#
# COMPACT_ATOMS: atom_id res chain seq x y z
N MET A 1 -26.84 -11.32 -8.74
CA MET A 1 -28.09 -11.33 -7.95
C MET A 1 -27.77 -11.82 -6.53
N SER A 2 -26.83 -11.15 -5.86
CA SER A 2 -26.14 -11.65 -4.66
C SER A 2 -26.32 -10.73 -3.44
N TYR A 3 -27.21 -9.73 -3.52
CA TYR A 3 -27.37 -8.69 -2.49
C TYR A 3 -28.78 -8.57 -1.88
N LEU A 4 -29.64 -9.55 -2.06
CA LEU A 4 -30.98 -9.51 -1.48
C LEU A 4 -31.23 -10.79 -0.71
N LEU A 5 -30.91 -10.75 0.58
CA LEU A 5 -31.63 -11.38 1.70
C LEU A 5 -30.85 -11.13 2.98
N VAL A 6 -30.89 -9.88 3.45
CA VAL A 6 -30.67 -9.62 4.88
C VAL A 6 -31.96 -10.00 5.58
N ASP A 7 -31.82 -10.97 6.46
CA ASP A 7 -32.85 -11.73 7.14
C ASP A 7 -33.64 -10.87 8.14
N ARG A 8 -34.72 -10.20 7.72
CA ARG A 8 -35.76 -9.56 8.59
C ARG A 8 -37.16 -9.46 7.95
N GLY A 9 -37.59 -10.43 7.15
CA GLY A 9 -38.92 -10.46 6.54
C GLY A 9 -39.61 -11.80 6.73
N THR A 10 -40.91 -11.82 7.01
CA THR A 10 -41.70 -13.06 7.06
C THR A 10 -41.65 -13.77 5.69
N LEU A 11 -41.70 -15.11 5.66
CA LEU A 11 -41.69 -15.90 4.42
C LEU A 11 -42.72 -15.42 3.38
N PHE A 12 -43.86 -14.89 3.85
CA PHE A 12 -44.89 -14.29 3.03
C PHE A 12 -44.42 -13.03 2.29
N ASN A 13 -43.72 -12.11 2.98
CA ASN A 13 -43.19 -10.89 2.38
C ASN A 13 -42.07 -11.20 1.38
N THR A 14 -41.21 -12.17 1.71
CA THR A 14 -40.16 -12.65 0.81
C THR A 14 -40.73 -13.27 -0.46
N ALA A 15 -41.80 -14.07 -0.34
CA ALA A 15 -42.46 -14.66 -1.50
C ALA A 15 -43.17 -13.62 -2.38
N ALA A 16 -43.82 -12.61 -1.79
CA ALA A 16 -44.44 -11.51 -2.52
C ALA A 16 -43.41 -10.68 -3.30
N PHE A 17 -42.27 -10.37 -2.66
CA PHE A 17 -41.17 -9.67 -3.30
C PHE A 17 -40.57 -10.50 -4.46
N LEU A 18 -40.33 -11.79 -4.24
CA LEU A 18 -39.80 -12.67 -5.29
C LEU A 18 -40.74 -12.79 -6.48
N ARG A 19 -42.06 -12.89 -6.28
CA ARG A 19 -43.03 -12.84 -7.39
C ARG A 19 -42.91 -11.53 -8.20
N SER A 20 -42.73 -10.39 -7.54
CA SER A 20 -42.54 -9.11 -8.23
C SER A 20 -41.23 -9.06 -9.02
N VAL A 21 -40.14 -9.60 -8.49
CA VAL A 21 -38.83 -9.61 -9.15
C VAL A 21 -38.82 -10.59 -10.31
N ILE A 22 -39.38 -11.80 -10.14
CA ILE A 22 -39.52 -12.78 -11.20
C ILE A 22 -40.37 -12.21 -12.34
N GLY A 23 -41.51 -11.59 -12.04
CA GLY A 23 -42.34 -10.95 -13.07
C GLY A 23 -41.63 -9.81 -13.81
N ARG A 24 -40.82 -9.00 -13.12
CA ARG A 24 -40.07 -7.89 -13.72
C ARG A 24 -38.91 -8.38 -14.60
N ASN A 25 -38.20 -9.40 -14.13
CA ASN A 25 -37.09 -9.99 -14.86
C ASN A 25 -37.57 -10.80 -16.06
N ALA A 26 -38.65 -11.56 -15.91
CA ALA A 26 -39.28 -12.29 -17.02
C ALA A 26 -39.63 -11.32 -18.17
N ARG A 27 -40.23 -10.18 -17.85
CA ARG A 27 -40.49 -9.11 -18.83
C ARG A 27 -39.22 -8.49 -19.43
N HIS A 28 -38.17 -8.30 -18.63
CA HIS A 28 -36.88 -7.75 -19.11
C HIS A 28 -36.17 -8.70 -20.09
N TYR A 29 -36.36 -10.01 -19.94
CA TYR A 29 -35.75 -11.04 -20.78
C TYR A 29 -36.70 -11.64 -21.83
N GLY A 30 -37.93 -11.14 -21.94
CA GLY A 30 -38.93 -11.66 -22.90
C GLY A 30 -39.43 -13.08 -22.59
N LEU A 31 -39.31 -13.53 -21.34
CA LEU A 31 -39.72 -14.87 -20.89
C LEU A 31 -41.09 -14.82 -20.22
N ASP A 32 -41.82 -15.93 -20.26
CA ASP A 32 -43.00 -16.10 -19.41
C ASP A 32 -42.59 -16.26 -17.93
N PRO A 33 -43.25 -15.58 -16.98
CA PRO A 33 -42.89 -15.67 -15.57
C PRO A 33 -42.92 -17.09 -15.00
N ALA A 34 -43.77 -17.99 -15.52
CA ALA A 34 -43.79 -19.39 -15.07
C ALA A 34 -42.53 -20.15 -15.54
N THR A 35 -42.06 -19.89 -16.76
CA THR A 35 -40.81 -20.47 -17.29
C THR A 35 -39.60 -20.02 -16.49
N LEU A 36 -39.52 -18.72 -16.14
CA LEU A 36 -38.43 -18.21 -15.31
C LEU A 36 -38.48 -18.80 -13.89
N LEU A 37 -39.68 -18.94 -13.32
CA LEU A 37 -39.88 -19.57 -12.02
C LEU A 37 -39.46 -21.05 -12.02
N GLU A 38 -39.77 -21.79 -13.08
CA GLU A 38 -39.39 -23.20 -13.23
C GLU A 38 -37.87 -23.37 -13.35
N LEU A 39 -37.20 -22.55 -14.18
CA LEU A 39 -35.74 -22.55 -14.29
C LEU A 39 -35.07 -22.20 -12.95
N MET A 40 -35.62 -21.22 -12.23
CA MET A 40 -35.13 -20.86 -10.90
C MET A 40 -35.36 -21.98 -9.88
N PHE A 41 -36.51 -22.66 -9.91
CA PHE A 41 -36.79 -23.80 -9.04
C PHE A 41 -35.82 -24.97 -9.30
N GLN A 42 -35.56 -25.30 -10.57
CA GLN A 42 -34.59 -26.33 -10.95
C GLN A 42 -33.17 -25.99 -10.46
N ALA A 43 -32.71 -24.76 -10.71
CA ALA A 43 -31.41 -24.29 -10.23
C ALA A 43 -31.28 -24.33 -8.71
N VAL A 44 -32.35 -23.99 -7.97
CA VAL A 44 -32.38 -24.07 -6.51
C VAL A 44 -32.28 -25.52 -6.02
N GLN A 45 -32.95 -26.48 -6.65
CA GLN A 45 -32.83 -27.90 -6.28
C GLN A 45 -31.40 -28.43 -6.51
N THR A 46 -30.70 -27.96 -7.55
CA THR A 46 -29.30 -28.34 -7.82
C THR A 46 -28.32 -27.74 -6.81
N LEU A 47 -28.59 -26.52 -6.34
CA LEU A 47 -27.66 -25.78 -5.47
C LEU A 47 -27.92 -25.99 -3.97
N ARG A 48 -29.09 -26.53 -3.59
CA ARG A 48 -29.47 -26.83 -2.19
C ARG A 48 -28.47 -27.74 -1.44
N PRO A 49 -27.92 -28.82 -2.02
CA PRO A 49 -26.97 -29.69 -1.31
C PRO A 49 -25.62 -29.02 -1.03
N LEU A 50 -25.30 -27.92 -1.73
CA LEU A 50 -24.00 -27.23 -1.66
C LEU A 50 -23.95 -26.13 -0.59
N GLY A 51 -25.04 -25.86 0.13
CA GLY A 51 -25.09 -24.88 1.22
C GLY A 51 -24.91 -23.42 0.81
N MET A 52 -24.92 -23.11 -0.50
CA MET A 52 -24.58 -21.80 -1.05
C MET A 52 -25.76 -20.80 -1.12
N ILE A 53 -26.96 -21.17 -0.64
CA ILE A 53 -28.18 -20.35 -0.74
C ILE A 53 -28.93 -20.33 0.60
N GLY A 54 -29.44 -19.16 1.00
CA GLY A 54 -30.20 -19.00 2.25
C GLY A 54 -31.53 -19.76 2.28
N LEU A 55 -31.84 -20.43 3.40
CA LEU A 55 -33.00 -21.32 3.56
C LEU A 55 -34.34 -20.63 3.23
N ALA A 56 -34.53 -19.37 3.65
CA ALA A 56 -35.75 -18.60 3.39
C ALA A 56 -36.02 -18.35 1.90
N PHE A 57 -34.98 -18.19 1.08
CA PHE A 57 -35.09 -18.05 -0.37
C PHE A 57 -35.57 -19.34 -1.03
N VAL A 58 -34.94 -20.45 -0.64
CA VAL A 58 -35.26 -21.79 -1.13
C VAL A 58 -36.72 -22.10 -0.82
N THR A 59 -37.13 -21.93 0.45
CA THR A 59 -38.52 -22.17 0.89
C THR A 59 -39.52 -21.24 0.18
N ALA A 60 -39.16 -19.98 -0.08
CA ALA A 60 -40.05 -19.05 -0.79
C ALA A 60 -40.23 -19.42 -2.28
N ILE A 61 -39.17 -19.82 -2.99
CA ILE A 61 -39.28 -20.28 -4.39
C ILE A 61 -40.07 -21.59 -4.47
N GLU A 62 -39.83 -22.54 -3.58
CA GLU A 62 -40.63 -23.77 -3.51
C GLU A 62 -42.11 -23.49 -3.23
N MET A 63 -42.40 -22.53 -2.34
CA MET A 63 -43.78 -22.14 -2.01
C MET A 63 -44.48 -21.46 -3.20
N ILE A 64 -43.82 -20.55 -3.91
CA ILE A 64 -44.38 -19.88 -5.10
C ILE A 64 -44.64 -20.90 -6.20
N TYR A 65 -43.68 -21.79 -6.46
CA TYR A 65 -43.80 -22.83 -7.49
C TYR A 65 -44.96 -23.79 -7.22
N ARG A 66 -45.12 -24.28 -5.98
CA ARG A 66 -46.27 -25.14 -5.60
C ARG A 66 -47.62 -24.42 -5.72
N GLN A 67 -47.67 -23.14 -5.37
CA GLN A 67 -48.89 -22.33 -5.49
C GLN A 67 -49.27 -22.06 -6.95
N ASP A 68 -48.30 -22.00 -7.86
CA ASP A 68 -48.54 -21.82 -9.30
C ASP A 68 -48.98 -23.14 -9.96
N GLN A 69 -48.35 -24.26 -9.58
CA GLN A 69 -48.73 -25.60 -10.03
C GLN A 69 -50.14 -26.01 -9.56
N ALA A 70 -50.56 -25.58 -8.36
CA ALA A 70 -51.92 -25.82 -7.85
C ALA A 70 -53.01 -24.98 -8.54
N ARG A 71 -52.64 -23.99 -9.36
CA ARG A 71 -53.56 -23.10 -10.10
C ARG A 71 -53.76 -23.50 -11.55
N LEU A 72 -53.02 -24.48 -12.06
CA LEU A 72 -53.17 -25.00 -13.41
C LEU A 72 -54.30 -26.06 -13.44
N PRO A 73 -55.41 -25.85 -14.16
CA PRO A 73 -56.34 -26.94 -14.45
C PRO A 73 -55.65 -27.92 -15.43
N GLY A 74 -55.90 -29.22 -15.24
CA GLY A 74 -55.28 -30.28 -16.03
C GLY A 74 -55.51 -30.14 -17.55
N ASN A 75 -54.52 -30.64 -18.30
CA ASN A 75 -54.43 -30.81 -19.76
C ASN A 75 -54.15 -29.56 -20.61
N MET A 76 -52.98 -29.51 -21.27
CA MET A 76 -52.82 -29.72 -22.73
C MET A 76 -51.43 -29.26 -23.25
N THR A 77 -50.68 -30.24 -23.77
CA THR A 77 -49.85 -30.30 -25.00
C THR A 77 -48.95 -29.14 -25.49
N ALA A 78 -47.73 -29.56 -25.87
CA ALA A 78 -46.61 -28.87 -26.54
C ALA A 78 -46.93 -28.03 -27.79
N VAL A 79 -46.05 -27.06 -28.12
CA VAL A 79 -45.58 -26.73 -29.50
C VAL A 79 -44.33 -25.80 -29.49
N SER A 80 -43.28 -26.31 -30.14
CA SER A 80 -42.23 -25.72 -31.00
C SER A 80 -41.28 -24.60 -30.57
N THR A 81 -40.00 -25.00 -30.46
CA THR A 81 -38.79 -24.18 -30.58
C THR A 81 -38.51 -23.82 -32.05
N GLN A 82 -38.37 -22.52 -32.35
CA GLN A 82 -37.68 -22.04 -33.56
C GLN A 82 -36.27 -21.57 -33.19
N THR A 83 -35.28 -22.19 -33.82
CA THR A 83 -33.86 -21.86 -33.80
C THR A 83 -33.61 -20.59 -34.62
N LEU A 84 -33.08 -19.54 -33.97
CA LEU A 84 -32.43 -18.42 -34.64
C LEU A 84 -30.93 -18.50 -34.32
N SER A 85 -30.11 -18.69 -35.35
CA SER A 85 -28.65 -18.68 -35.27
C SER A 85 -28.14 -17.29 -34.86
N PRO A 86 -27.04 -17.19 -34.09
CA PRO A 86 -26.46 -15.90 -33.72
C PRO A 86 -25.82 -15.22 -34.94
N PRO A 87 -25.71 -13.88 -34.96
CA PRO A 87 -25.04 -13.18 -36.05
C PRO A 87 -23.54 -13.49 -36.03
N GLU A 88 -22.97 -13.73 -37.22
CA GLU A 88 -21.53 -13.83 -37.43
C GLU A 88 -20.86 -12.51 -37.02
N VAL A 89 -20.00 -12.59 -36.00
CA VAL A 89 -19.09 -11.52 -35.62
C VAL A 89 -17.86 -11.64 -36.51
N ASP A 90 -17.51 -10.54 -37.18
CA ASP A 90 -16.31 -10.41 -38.00
C ASP A 90 -15.05 -10.84 -37.21
N PRO A 91 -14.32 -11.88 -37.64
CA PRO A 91 -13.13 -12.39 -36.94
C PRO A 91 -11.94 -11.42 -36.96
N SER A 92 -12.03 -10.28 -37.68
CA SER A 92 -11.03 -9.20 -37.64
C SER A 92 -11.21 -8.24 -36.45
N LEU A 93 -12.31 -8.35 -35.71
CA LEU A 93 -12.58 -7.62 -34.45
C LEU A 93 -12.41 -8.56 -33.25
N ASN A 94 -11.24 -9.16 -33.08
CA ASN A 94 -10.90 -9.80 -31.81
C ASN A 94 -10.87 -8.71 -30.72
N PRO A 95 -11.64 -8.81 -29.63
CA PRO A 95 -11.60 -7.82 -28.56
C PRO A 95 -10.23 -7.92 -27.90
N ILE A 96 -9.39 -6.92 -28.17
CA ILE A 96 -8.08 -6.73 -27.60
C ILE A 96 -8.20 -6.87 -26.07
N MET A 97 -7.51 -7.85 -25.48
CA MET A 97 -7.41 -8.05 -24.04
C MET A 97 -6.73 -6.85 -23.35
N ASP A 98 -7.50 -5.83 -22.98
CA ASP A 98 -6.95 -4.62 -22.34
C ASP A 98 -7.43 -4.42 -20.89
N THR A 99 -8.51 -5.08 -20.46
CA THR A 99 -9.14 -4.81 -19.16
C THR A 99 -8.94 -5.95 -18.14
N ARG A 100 -8.73 -5.60 -16.86
CA ARG A 100 -8.64 -6.54 -15.73
C ARG A 100 -9.86 -7.46 -15.61
N ASP A 101 -11.05 -6.97 -15.96
CA ASP A 101 -12.31 -7.72 -15.89
C ASP A 101 -12.43 -8.76 -17.00
N GLN A 102 -11.96 -8.41 -18.20
CA GLN A 102 -11.93 -9.33 -19.33
C GLN A 102 -10.95 -10.47 -19.04
N LEU A 103 -9.78 -10.16 -18.46
CA LEU A 103 -8.87 -11.19 -17.97
C LEU A 103 -9.54 -12.10 -16.94
N LEU A 104 -10.23 -11.57 -15.93
CA LEU A 104 -10.92 -12.40 -14.93
C LEU A 104 -12.03 -13.27 -15.54
N SER A 105 -12.78 -12.74 -16.50
CA SER A 105 -13.80 -13.48 -17.24
C SER A 105 -13.20 -14.62 -18.07
N ASP A 106 -12.08 -14.37 -18.74
CA ASP A 106 -11.38 -15.35 -19.57
C ASP A 106 -10.67 -16.42 -18.72
N LEU A 107 -10.20 -16.05 -17.52
CA LEU A 107 -9.61 -16.97 -16.53
C LEU A 107 -10.61 -17.90 -15.86
N LEU A 108 -11.90 -17.60 -15.92
CA LEU A 108 -12.97 -18.51 -15.49
C LEU A 108 -13.28 -19.58 -16.55
N GLN A 109 -12.79 -19.42 -17.79
CA GLN A 109 -12.93 -20.42 -18.84
C GLN A 109 -11.76 -21.43 -18.77
N PRO A 110 -12.00 -22.75 -18.92
CA PRO A 110 -10.95 -23.76 -18.80
C PRO A 110 -9.93 -23.67 -19.94
N GLY A 111 -8.63 -23.55 -19.61
CA GLY A 111 -7.50 -23.60 -20.55
C GLY A 111 -6.81 -22.28 -20.90
N SER A 112 -7.09 -21.18 -20.19
CA SER A 112 -6.64 -19.83 -20.57
C SER A 112 -5.25 -19.46 -20.01
N THR A 113 -4.22 -19.48 -20.86
CA THR A 113 -2.84 -19.00 -20.57
C THR A 113 -2.68 -17.51 -20.93
N CYS A 114 -3.49 -16.66 -20.32
CA CYS A 114 -3.71 -15.29 -20.80
C CYS A 114 -3.13 -14.18 -19.89
N ILE A 115 -2.58 -14.54 -18.73
CA ILE A 115 -2.05 -13.57 -17.74
C ILE A 115 -0.77 -12.89 -18.23
N ASP A 116 0.17 -13.62 -18.83
CA ASP A 116 1.47 -13.06 -19.26
C ASP A 116 1.30 -12.00 -20.36
N VAL A 117 0.49 -12.31 -21.38
CA VAL A 117 0.15 -11.38 -22.48
C VAL A 117 -0.57 -10.14 -21.96
N TRP A 118 -1.40 -10.29 -20.93
CA TRP A 118 -2.09 -9.16 -20.31
C TRP A 118 -1.13 -8.27 -19.51
N LEU A 119 -0.18 -8.87 -18.77
CA LEU A 119 0.83 -8.16 -17.98
C LEU A 119 1.77 -7.30 -18.83
N GLU A 120 2.22 -7.82 -19.98
CA GLU A 120 3.08 -7.09 -20.92
C GLU A 120 2.44 -5.81 -21.46
N ARG A 121 1.12 -5.75 -21.50
CA ARG A 121 0.34 -4.61 -22.01
C ARG A 121 0.00 -3.58 -20.94
N GLN A 122 0.32 -3.83 -19.68
CA GLN A 122 0.00 -2.91 -18.59
C GLN A 122 0.98 -1.72 -18.53
N PRO A 123 0.49 -0.48 -18.30
CA PRO A 123 1.34 0.70 -18.15
C PRO A 123 2.26 0.63 -16.92
N ASP A 124 1.88 -0.15 -15.91
CA ASP A 124 2.67 -0.41 -14.71
C ASP A 124 2.48 -1.88 -14.30
N SER A 125 3.44 -2.72 -14.70
CA SER A 125 3.45 -4.15 -14.42
C SER A 125 3.53 -4.46 -12.91
N VAL A 126 4.13 -3.57 -12.10
CA VAL A 126 4.22 -3.75 -10.64
C VAL A 126 2.85 -3.60 -9.99
N GLN A 127 2.09 -2.57 -10.37
CA GLN A 127 0.72 -2.41 -9.87
C GLN A 127 -0.22 -3.52 -10.36
N ALA A 128 -0.01 -4.01 -11.58
CA ALA A 128 -0.77 -5.12 -12.13
C ALA A 128 -0.49 -6.44 -11.39
N LEU A 129 0.77 -6.73 -11.06
CA LEU A 129 1.16 -7.90 -10.28
C LEU A 129 0.61 -7.82 -8.85
N HIS A 130 0.72 -6.67 -8.18
CA HIS A 130 0.15 -6.50 -6.86
C HIS A 130 -1.38 -6.72 -6.86
N TRP A 131 -2.07 -6.32 -7.93
CA TRP A 131 -3.48 -6.61 -8.08
C TRP A 131 -3.75 -8.11 -8.28
N LEU A 132 -2.98 -8.83 -9.10
CA LEU A 132 -3.12 -10.29 -9.29
C LEU A 132 -2.98 -11.04 -7.96
N VAL A 133 -2.06 -10.63 -7.09
CA VAL A 133 -1.93 -11.18 -5.71
C VAL A 133 -3.23 -11.07 -4.93
N MET A 134 -3.94 -9.94 -5.05
CA MET A 134 -5.21 -9.71 -4.36
C MET A 134 -6.33 -10.60 -4.91
N GLN A 135 -6.19 -11.08 -6.16
CA GLN A 135 -7.13 -11.99 -6.82
C GLN A 135 -6.77 -13.47 -6.67
N ARG A 136 -5.88 -13.85 -5.73
CA ARG A 136 -5.47 -15.24 -5.48
C ARG A 136 -6.60 -16.24 -5.19
N HIS A 137 -7.81 -15.77 -4.90
CA HIS A 137 -8.97 -16.62 -4.69
C HIS A 137 -9.52 -17.21 -6.00
N VAL A 138 -9.07 -16.70 -7.16
CA VAL A 138 -9.38 -17.22 -8.48
C VAL A 138 -8.40 -18.36 -8.80
N PRO A 139 -8.86 -19.60 -9.02
CA PRO A 139 -7.97 -20.77 -9.18
C PRO A 139 -6.93 -20.64 -10.28
N ALA A 140 -7.27 -20.03 -11.42
CA ALA A 140 -6.33 -19.82 -12.52
C ALA A 140 -5.22 -18.81 -12.16
N VAL A 141 -5.56 -17.77 -11.39
CA VAL A 141 -4.59 -16.80 -10.86
C VAL A 141 -3.69 -17.47 -9.84
N GLU A 142 -4.24 -18.26 -8.93
CA GLU A 142 -3.46 -19.03 -7.96
C GLU A 142 -2.48 -19.99 -8.66
N HIS A 143 -2.96 -20.74 -9.66
CA HIS A 143 -2.12 -21.65 -10.43
C HIS A 143 -0.99 -20.92 -11.15
N TRP A 144 -1.29 -19.79 -11.79
CA TRP A 144 -0.27 -18.96 -12.44
C TRP A 144 0.73 -18.39 -11.44
N LEU A 145 0.27 -17.87 -10.29
CA LEU A 145 1.13 -17.36 -9.23
C LEU A 145 2.10 -18.43 -8.70
N LEU A 146 1.61 -19.66 -8.51
CA LEU A 146 2.44 -20.79 -8.10
C LEU A 146 3.47 -21.18 -9.17
N ALA A 147 3.13 -21.02 -10.46
CA ALA A 147 4.06 -21.26 -11.56
C ALA A 147 5.18 -20.21 -11.66
N GLN A 148 4.97 -19.00 -11.15
CA GLN A 148 6.01 -17.95 -11.10
C GLN A 148 7.04 -18.18 -9.97
N LEU A 149 6.77 -19.07 -9.03
CA LEU A 149 7.68 -19.37 -7.91
C LEU A 149 8.68 -20.46 -8.28
N PRO A 150 9.92 -20.40 -7.77
CA PRO A 150 10.82 -21.55 -7.79
C PRO A 150 10.14 -22.77 -7.15
N ALA A 151 10.37 -23.95 -7.73
CA ALA A 151 9.72 -25.20 -7.30
C ALA A 151 9.95 -25.49 -5.80
N GLU A 152 11.08 -25.05 -5.26
CA GLU A 152 11.48 -25.24 -3.86
C GLU A 152 10.67 -24.39 -2.87
N LEU A 153 9.94 -23.36 -3.34
CA LEU A 153 9.07 -22.53 -2.51
C LEU A 153 7.60 -22.95 -2.59
N ASN A 154 7.28 -23.97 -3.39
CA ASN A 154 5.93 -24.52 -3.49
C ASN A 154 5.77 -25.73 -2.54
N PRO A 155 4.68 -25.80 -1.74
CA PRO A 155 3.63 -24.80 -1.56
C PRO A 155 4.05 -23.65 -0.62
N PRO A 156 3.70 -22.38 -0.93
CA PRO A 156 4.17 -21.20 -0.18
C PRO A 156 3.71 -21.18 1.28
N GLN A 157 2.59 -21.85 1.60
CA GLN A 157 2.05 -21.95 2.95
C GLN A 157 3.06 -22.58 3.92
N GLU A 158 3.85 -23.56 3.46
CA GLU A 158 4.82 -24.24 4.31
C GLU A 158 6.01 -23.33 4.63
N THR A 159 6.53 -22.62 3.63
CA THR A 159 7.58 -21.60 3.81
C THR A 159 7.14 -20.52 4.78
N LEU A 160 5.92 -19.98 4.61
CA LEU A 160 5.36 -18.95 5.48
C LEU A 160 5.20 -19.43 6.93
N LYS A 161 4.71 -20.66 7.13
CA LYS A 161 4.53 -21.25 8.46
C LYS A 161 5.86 -21.47 9.18
N GLN A 162 6.87 -21.97 8.45
CA GLN A 162 8.22 -22.14 8.99
C GLN A 162 8.85 -20.79 9.37
N TRP A 163 8.69 -19.78 8.52
CA TRP A 163 9.22 -18.45 8.76
C TRP A 163 8.56 -17.77 9.97
N GLY A 164 7.23 -17.83 10.06
CA GLY A 164 6.48 -17.33 11.21
C GLY A 164 6.90 -18.00 12.52
N ARG A 165 7.01 -19.34 12.51
CA ARG A 165 7.49 -20.09 13.68
C ARG A 165 8.89 -19.68 14.10
N LEU A 166 9.80 -19.46 13.15
CA LEU A 166 11.15 -19.00 13.44
C LEU A 166 11.12 -17.67 14.18
N LEU A 167 10.35 -16.69 13.69
CA LEU A 167 10.28 -15.36 14.30
C LEU A 167 9.68 -15.39 15.71
N ILE A 168 8.71 -16.27 15.95
CA ILE A 168 8.08 -16.45 17.26
C ILE A 168 9.04 -17.15 18.24
N VAL A 169 9.61 -18.30 17.86
CA VAL A 169 10.49 -19.10 18.75
C VAL A 169 11.76 -18.35 19.11
N SER A 170 12.27 -17.52 18.20
CA SER A 170 13.46 -16.70 18.46
C SER A 170 13.17 -15.42 19.27
N GLY A 171 11.91 -15.14 19.62
CA GLY A 171 11.52 -13.92 20.32
C GLY A 171 11.64 -12.65 19.47
N CYS A 172 11.88 -12.77 18.16
CA CYS A 172 11.92 -11.66 17.21
C CYS A 172 10.53 -11.05 16.97
N TRP A 173 9.46 -11.81 17.22
CA TRP A 173 8.07 -11.32 17.20
C TRP A 173 7.36 -11.65 18.51
N GLN A 174 6.66 -10.66 19.07
CA GLN A 174 5.91 -10.77 20.33
C GLN A 174 4.43 -10.37 20.19
N GLY A 175 3.97 -10.07 18.97
CA GLY A 175 2.58 -9.71 18.68
C GLY A 175 1.68 -10.92 18.38
N ALA A 176 0.43 -10.66 17.99
CA ALA A 176 -0.51 -11.70 17.59
C ALA A 176 -0.03 -12.49 16.36
N GLU A 177 -0.16 -13.82 16.40
CA GLU A 177 0.29 -14.72 15.32
C GLU A 177 -0.45 -14.47 14.00
N ALA A 178 -1.77 -14.26 14.05
CA ALA A 178 -2.58 -13.95 12.86
C ALA A 178 -2.15 -12.65 12.16
N LEU A 179 -1.65 -11.66 12.91
CA LEU A 179 -1.11 -10.42 12.35
C LEU A 179 0.22 -10.70 11.63
N LEU A 180 1.09 -11.49 12.26
CA LEU A 180 2.37 -11.90 11.66
C LEU A 180 2.13 -12.67 10.36
N GLU A 181 1.25 -13.66 10.38
CA GLU A 181 0.92 -14.46 9.19
C GLU A 181 0.44 -13.59 8.04
N ARG A 182 -0.45 -12.63 8.30
CA ARG A 182 -0.92 -11.67 7.30
C ARG A 182 0.23 -10.84 6.74
N GLN A 183 1.10 -10.29 7.59
CA GLN A 183 2.22 -9.45 7.15
C GLN A 183 3.28 -10.24 6.37
N LEU A 184 3.63 -11.45 6.82
CA LEU A 184 4.55 -12.34 6.11
C LEU A 184 4.00 -12.77 4.76
N THR A 185 2.70 -13.05 4.67
CA THR A 185 2.04 -13.39 3.41
C THR A 185 2.08 -12.23 2.42
N GLN A 186 1.79 -11.01 2.88
CA GLN A 186 1.90 -9.81 2.04
C GLN A 186 3.34 -9.59 1.58
N LEU A 187 4.30 -9.71 2.48
CA LEU A 187 5.73 -9.61 2.18
C LEU A 187 6.18 -10.64 1.14
N PHE A 188 5.84 -11.91 1.35
CA PHE A 188 6.20 -13.01 0.48
C PHE A 188 5.79 -12.72 -0.97
N TRP A 189 4.51 -12.42 -1.19
CA TRP A 189 4.03 -12.15 -2.55
C TRP A 189 4.56 -10.84 -3.12
N SER A 190 4.71 -9.79 -2.30
CA SER A 190 5.27 -8.52 -2.75
C SER A 190 6.73 -8.66 -3.23
N VAL A 191 7.50 -9.55 -2.60
CA VAL A 191 8.90 -9.81 -2.97
C VAL A 191 8.95 -10.75 -4.16
N SER A 192 8.25 -11.89 -4.12
CA SER A 192 8.29 -12.91 -5.18
C SER A 192 7.86 -12.40 -6.55
N LEU A 193 6.99 -11.39 -6.61
CA LEU A 193 6.43 -10.87 -7.86
C LEU A 193 6.95 -9.49 -8.24
N ASP A 194 7.97 -9.00 -7.56
CA ASP A 194 8.62 -7.75 -7.97
C ASP A 194 9.32 -8.00 -9.32
N VAL A 195 8.93 -7.24 -10.35
CA VAL A 195 9.39 -7.38 -11.74
C VAL A 195 10.92 -7.33 -11.86
N ARG A 196 11.57 -6.66 -10.91
CA ARG A 196 13.03 -6.57 -10.76
C ARG A 196 13.72 -7.89 -10.44
N GLN A 197 12.96 -8.98 -10.28
CA GLN A 197 13.40 -10.21 -9.63
C GLN A 197 13.29 -11.47 -10.50
N GLN A 198 13.04 -11.34 -11.81
CA GLN A 198 12.80 -12.46 -12.73
C GLN A 198 13.95 -13.49 -12.89
N ARG A 199 14.99 -13.50 -12.02
CA ARG A 199 16.15 -14.41 -12.10
C ARG A 199 16.71 -14.91 -10.76
N LEU A 200 15.99 -14.74 -9.65
CA LEU A 200 16.52 -15.09 -8.34
C LEU A 200 16.26 -16.55 -7.98
N SER A 201 17.24 -17.19 -7.35
CA SER A 201 17.03 -18.51 -6.74
C SER A 201 16.11 -18.43 -5.52
N ALA A 202 15.54 -19.56 -5.11
CA ALA A 202 14.73 -19.66 -3.90
C ALA A 202 15.46 -19.08 -2.67
N ALA A 203 16.74 -19.42 -2.49
CA ALA A 203 17.59 -18.86 -1.43
C ALA A 203 17.72 -17.34 -1.48
N GLN A 204 17.90 -16.75 -2.67
CA GLN A 204 18.02 -15.30 -2.85
C GLN A 204 16.70 -14.57 -2.56
N LEU A 205 15.57 -15.15 -2.98
CA LEU A 205 14.24 -14.64 -2.64
C LEU A 205 14.01 -14.65 -1.13
N LEU A 206 14.30 -15.77 -0.45
CA LEU A 206 14.18 -15.88 1.01
C LEU A 206 15.10 -14.89 1.73
N ALA A 207 16.32 -14.69 1.24
CA ALA A 207 17.24 -13.69 1.76
C ALA A 207 16.64 -12.27 1.66
N ARG A 208 16.04 -11.88 0.52
CA ARG A 208 15.38 -10.57 0.40
C ARG A 208 14.13 -10.48 1.26
N MET A 209 13.35 -11.54 1.37
CA MET A 209 12.18 -11.56 2.25
C MET A 209 12.60 -11.30 3.70
N ALA A 210 13.69 -11.91 4.17
CA ALA A 210 14.25 -11.66 5.50
C ALA A 210 14.70 -10.19 5.68
N LEU A 211 15.38 -9.62 4.70
CA LEU A 211 15.75 -8.19 4.69
C LEU A 211 14.51 -7.29 4.71
N SER A 212 13.50 -7.59 3.91
CA SER A 212 12.26 -6.82 3.82
C SER A 212 11.44 -6.93 5.11
N ALA A 213 11.45 -8.09 5.75
CA ALA A 213 10.81 -8.29 7.04
C ALA A 213 11.51 -7.54 8.18
N SER A 214 12.84 -7.44 8.17
CA SER A 214 13.58 -6.61 9.16
C SER A 214 13.07 -5.16 9.13
N LEU A 215 12.78 -4.65 7.93
CA LEU A 215 12.28 -3.31 7.67
C LEU A 215 10.77 -3.15 7.88
N ARG A 216 9.94 -4.15 7.57
CA ARG A 216 8.48 -4.00 7.75
C ARG A 216 8.00 -4.38 9.14
N LEU A 217 8.71 -5.27 9.82
CA LEU A 217 8.34 -5.78 11.15
C LEU A 217 9.11 -5.09 12.28
N ASN A 218 9.99 -4.12 11.97
CA ASN A 218 10.85 -3.44 12.94
C ASN A 218 11.73 -4.43 13.75
N ILE A 219 12.25 -5.44 13.06
CA ILE A 219 13.15 -6.45 13.62
C ILE A 219 14.55 -6.10 13.16
N SER A 220 15.50 -5.99 14.09
CA SER A 220 16.90 -5.77 13.75
C SER A 220 17.41 -6.91 12.87
N LEU A 221 18.12 -6.58 11.77
CA LEU A 221 18.70 -7.60 10.91
C LEU A 221 19.72 -8.44 11.68
N THR A 222 20.51 -7.82 12.56
CA THR A 222 21.50 -8.54 13.36
C THR A 222 20.84 -9.54 14.30
N ASN A 223 19.73 -9.15 14.93
CA ASN A 223 18.93 -10.06 15.76
C ASN A 223 18.33 -11.18 14.92
N LEU A 224 17.76 -10.87 13.74
CA LEU A 224 17.18 -11.86 12.83
C LEU A 224 18.23 -12.89 12.38
N LEU A 225 19.43 -12.45 12.00
CA LEU A 225 20.53 -13.35 11.61
C LEU A 225 21.01 -14.19 12.80
N SER A 226 21.10 -13.61 14.00
CA SER A 226 21.48 -14.36 15.21
C SER A 226 20.43 -15.42 15.58
N ALA A 227 19.15 -15.10 15.39
CA ALA A 227 18.04 -16.01 15.57
C ALA A 227 18.05 -17.14 14.53
N TRP A 228 18.33 -16.82 13.27
CA TRP A 228 18.52 -17.83 12.22
C TRP A 228 19.66 -18.77 12.59
N ARG A 229 20.82 -18.23 13.01
CA ARG A 229 21.97 -19.04 13.42
C ARG A 229 21.62 -20.09 14.48
N THR A 230 20.80 -19.74 15.47
CA THR A 230 20.44 -20.64 16.57
C THR A 230 19.37 -21.66 16.18
N GLN A 231 18.45 -21.29 15.28
CA GLN A 231 17.30 -22.13 14.90
C GLN A 231 17.50 -22.92 13.59
N LEU A 232 18.51 -22.57 12.78
CA LEU A 232 18.85 -23.21 11.51
C LEU A 232 18.94 -24.75 11.60
N PRO A 233 19.60 -25.36 12.61
CA PRO A 233 19.69 -26.81 12.73
C PRO A 233 18.32 -27.52 12.86
N GLY A 234 17.27 -26.79 13.25
CA GLY A 234 15.91 -27.32 13.38
C GLY A 234 15.02 -27.12 12.14
N LEU A 235 15.48 -26.37 11.12
CA LEU A 235 14.72 -26.12 9.90
C LEU A 235 15.01 -27.20 8.87
N ARG A 236 13.98 -27.93 8.45
CA ARG A 236 14.10 -29.05 7.50
C ARG A 236 14.40 -28.63 6.05
N HIS A 237 14.35 -27.33 5.73
CA HIS A 237 14.59 -26.80 4.38
C HIS A 237 16.05 -26.38 4.17
N THR A 238 16.69 -26.91 3.12
CA THR A 238 18.04 -26.51 2.67
C THR A 238 18.08 -25.03 2.24
N GLN A 239 16.99 -24.52 1.67
CA GLN A 239 16.90 -23.17 1.15
C GLN A 239 17.06 -22.07 2.23
N TRP A 240 16.63 -22.32 3.48
CA TRP A 240 16.89 -21.37 4.57
C TRP A 240 18.38 -21.31 4.97
N HIS A 241 19.09 -22.43 4.85
CA HIS A 241 20.52 -22.49 5.09
C HIS A 241 21.29 -21.73 4.01
N GLU A 242 20.91 -21.93 2.74
CA GLU A 242 21.48 -21.19 1.61
C GLU A 242 21.14 -19.70 1.65
N ALA A 243 19.91 -19.34 2.04
CA ALA A 243 19.50 -17.96 2.23
C ALA A 243 20.33 -17.28 3.34
N TYR A 244 20.53 -17.96 4.45
CA TYR A 244 21.39 -17.48 5.54
C TYR A 244 22.84 -17.29 5.08
N ALA A 245 23.39 -18.27 4.37
CA ALA A 245 24.74 -18.18 3.81
C ALA A 245 24.86 -17.01 2.84
N THR A 246 23.85 -16.79 2.00
CA THR A 246 23.77 -15.66 1.07
C THR A 246 23.78 -14.33 1.82
N LEU A 247 22.99 -14.20 2.91
CA LEU A 247 22.97 -12.98 3.72
C LEU A 247 24.30 -12.70 4.43
N ILE A 248 24.98 -13.74 4.93
CA ILE A 248 26.30 -13.60 5.54
C ILE A 248 27.35 -13.23 4.51
N GLN A 249 27.39 -13.94 3.39
CA GLN A 249 28.34 -13.67 2.31
C GLN A 249 28.13 -12.25 1.77
N HIS A 250 26.89 -11.81 1.65
CA HIS A 250 26.56 -10.44 1.28
C HIS A 250 27.05 -9.41 2.31
N ALA A 251 26.95 -9.70 3.61
CA ALA A 251 27.53 -8.86 4.66
C ALA A 251 29.07 -8.82 4.63
N GLN A 252 29.72 -9.94 4.25
CA GLN A 252 31.18 -10.06 4.14
C GLN A 252 31.74 -9.37 2.89
N VAL A 253 31.16 -9.62 1.70
CA VAL A 253 31.54 -9.00 0.42
C VAL A 253 31.46 -7.48 0.52
N LYS A 254 30.43 -6.93 1.17
CA LYS A 254 30.33 -5.48 1.42
C LYS A 254 31.48 -4.91 2.26
N SER A 255 32.08 -5.70 3.15
CA SER A 255 33.28 -5.30 3.90
C SER A 255 34.52 -5.27 3.03
N GLU A 256 34.62 -6.16 2.02
CA GLU A 256 35.75 -6.27 1.11
C GLU A 256 35.72 -5.20 0.00
N LEU A 257 34.53 -4.85 -0.51
CA LEU A 257 34.31 -3.81 -1.51
C LEU A 257 34.80 -2.41 -1.07
N GLN A 258 35.08 -2.20 0.23
CA GLN A 258 35.72 -0.99 0.77
C GLN A 258 37.17 -0.77 0.29
N THR A 259 37.84 -1.83 -0.18
CA THR A 259 39.30 -1.81 -0.43
C THR A 259 39.68 -1.66 -1.89
N GLN A 260 38.72 -1.70 -2.82
CA GLN A 260 39.02 -1.62 -4.25
C GLN A 260 38.67 -0.23 -4.82
N PRO A 261 39.59 0.42 -5.57
CA PRO A 261 39.29 1.67 -6.25
C PRO A 261 38.30 1.45 -7.40
N SER A 262 37.28 2.31 -7.47
CA SER A 262 36.21 2.28 -8.46
C SER A 262 36.71 2.70 -9.85
N THR A 263 36.70 1.79 -10.83
CA THR A 263 36.84 2.13 -12.24
C THR A 263 35.45 2.44 -12.81
N ALA A 264 35.23 3.69 -13.19
CA ALA A 264 34.00 4.17 -13.79
C ALA A 264 33.73 3.51 -15.15
N ALA A 265 32.46 3.28 -15.51
CA ALA A 265 31.89 3.70 -16.80
C ALA A 265 30.40 3.29 -16.97
N THR A 266 29.56 4.30 -17.24
CA THR A 266 28.55 4.35 -18.32
C THR A 266 27.71 3.10 -18.64
N HIS A 267 27.21 2.38 -17.64
CA HIS A 267 26.14 1.41 -17.85
C HIS A 267 24.86 1.86 -17.14
N ASP A 268 23.71 1.43 -17.67
CA ASP A 268 22.42 1.63 -17.01
C ASP A 268 22.53 1.08 -15.59
N PHE A 269 22.23 1.93 -14.62
CA PHE A 269 22.38 1.62 -13.22
C PHE A 269 21.35 0.56 -12.81
N THR A 270 21.80 -0.53 -12.19
CA THR A 270 20.92 -1.60 -11.67
C THR A 270 21.21 -1.86 -10.19
N GLN A 271 20.15 -2.02 -9.39
CA GLN A 271 20.29 -2.28 -7.95
C GLN A 271 20.37 -3.80 -7.69
N ASP A 272 21.56 -4.37 -7.92
CA ASP A 272 21.79 -5.82 -7.83
C ASP A 272 21.82 -6.36 -6.40
N TYR A 273 21.47 -7.65 -6.25
CA TYR A 273 21.39 -8.35 -4.95
C TYR A 273 22.69 -8.67 -4.29
N ALA A 274 23.78 -8.73 -5.04
CA ALA A 274 25.09 -8.91 -4.44
C ALA A 274 25.65 -7.59 -3.89
N GLY A 275 25.01 -6.44 -4.20
CA GLY A 275 25.36 -5.14 -3.64
C GLY A 275 26.50 -4.44 -4.39
N HIS A 276 26.84 -4.91 -5.60
CA HIS A 276 27.87 -4.29 -6.44
C HIS A 276 27.54 -2.85 -6.79
N TYR A 277 26.24 -2.50 -6.89
CA TYR A 277 25.77 -1.14 -7.12
C TYR A 277 26.28 -0.12 -6.08
N LEU A 278 26.69 -0.57 -4.89
CA LEU A 278 27.31 0.29 -3.88
C LEU A 278 28.69 0.82 -4.29
N GLN A 279 29.37 0.19 -5.25
CA GLN A 279 30.64 0.67 -5.79
C GLN A 279 30.48 1.88 -6.74
N HIS A 280 29.24 2.22 -7.10
CA HIS A 280 28.98 3.36 -7.96
C HIS A 280 29.43 4.66 -7.26
N PRO A 281 30.27 5.50 -7.90
CA PRO A 281 30.92 6.64 -7.23
C PRO A 281 29.93 7.69 -6.69
N ARG A 282 28.72 7.73 -7.26
CA ARG A 282 27.64 8.66 -6.86
C ARG A 282 26.50 7.98 -6.10
N VAL A 283 26.67 6.76 -5.59
CA VAL A 283 25.58 6.02 -4.91
C VAL A 283 24.97 6.81 -3.75
N LEU A 284 25.79 7.54 -2.99
CA LEU A 284 25.30 8.39 -1.90
C LEU A 284 24.69 9.71 -2.37
N ASP A 285 25.07 10.21 -3.55
CA ASP A 285 24.37 11.34 -4.17
C ASP A 285 22.97 10.94 -4.61
N ILE A 286 22.79 9.71 -5.11
CA ILE A 286 21.48 9.14 -5.43
C ILE A 286 20.63 9.09 -4.16
N ALA A 287 21.16 8.50 -3.09
CA ALA A 287 20.49 8.42 -1.79
C ALA A 287 20.09 9.79 -1.25
N ARG A 288 21.02 10.76 -1.29
CA ARG A 288 20.78 12.15 -0.89
C ARG A 288 19.67 12.77 -1.72
N HIS A 289 19.70 12.63 -3.04
CA HIS A 289 18.70 13.18 -3.94
C HIS A 289 17.31 12.58 -3.66
N MET A 290 17.21 11.27 -3.45
CA MET A 290 15.95 10.61 -3.12
C MET A 290 15.39 11.04 -1.76
N LEU A 291 16.24 11.19 -0.75
CA LEU A 291 15.84 11.73 0.55
C LEU A 291 15.32 13.17 0.45
N LEU A 292 15.91 13.97 -0.43
CA LEU A 292 15.51 15.36 -0.67
C LEU A 292 14.23 15.48 -1.49
N HIS A 293 14.08 14.68 -2.55
CA HIS A 293 13.07 14.88 -3.58
C HIS A 293 12.04 13.75 -3.71
N GLY A 294 12.21 12.63 -3.00
CA GLY A 294 11.31 11.47 -3.06
C GLY A 294 11.40 10.65 -4.36
N ARG A 295 12.37 10.94 -5.24
CA ARG A 295 12.55 10.30 -6.55
C ARG A 295 14.02 10.17 -6.93
N ALA A 296 14.32 9.28 -7.87
CA ALA A 296 15.67 9.14 -8.42
C ALA A 296 16.08 10.40 -9.24
N PRO A 297 17.39 10.72 -9.30
CA PRO A 297 17.87 11.81 -10.14
C PRO A 297 17.58 11.58 -11.62
N SER A 298 17.25 12.64 -12.36
CA SER A 298 16.94 12.55 -13.80
C SER A 298 18.11 12.10 -14.67
N TRP A 299 19.35 12.31 -14.21
CA TRP A 299 20.55 11.82 -14.89
C TRP A 299 20.82 10.32 -14.66
N LEU A 300 20.14 9.70 -13.70
CA LEU A 300 20.28 8.28 -13.42
C LEU A 300 19.43 7.50 -14.43
N LYS A 301 20.10 6.96 -15.47
CA LYS A 301 19.46 6.00 -16.36
C LYS A 301 19.38 4.66 -15.66
N SER A 302 18.16 4.23 -15.35
CA SER A 302 17.89 2.90 -14.78
C SER A 302 16.65 2.34 -15.47
N ALA A 303 16.72 1.07 -15.85
CA ALA A 303 15.58 0.34 -16.41
C ALA A 303 14.50 0.05 -15.35
N GLU A 304 14.86 0.11 -14.07
CA GLU A 304 13.99 -0.28 -12.96
C GLU A 304 13.87 0.83 -11.91
N PRO A 305 12.72 0.94 -11.22
CA PRO A 305 12.58 1.91 -10.14
C PRO A 305 13.58 1.61 -9.01
N PHE A 306 14.14 2.66 -8.43
CA PHE A 306 15.17 2.55 -7.39
C PHE A 306 14.53 2.40 -5.99
N ASP A 307 15.06 1.49 -5.15
CA ASP A 307 14.60 1.29 -3.77
C ASP A 307 15.56 1.96 -2.76
N LEU A 308 15.11 3.07 -2.18
CA LEU A 308 15.85 3.83 -1.15
C LEU A 308 16.04 3.02 0.13
N THR A 309 15.03 2.29 0.57
CA THR A 309 15.06 1.50 1.80
C THR A 309 16.17 0.45 1.71
N ARG A 310 16.24 -0.23 0.57
CA ARG A 310 17.31 -1.18 0.29
C ARG A 310 18.69 -0.53 0.26
N LEU A 311 18.85 0.62 -0.42
CA LEU A 311 20.13 1.33 -0.43
C LEU A 311 20.58 1.68 0.99
N LEU A 312 19.68 2.21 1.82
CA LEU A 312 20.01 2.63 3.18
C LEU A 312 20.44 1.43 4.02
N HIS A 313 19.70 0.34 3.93
CA HIS A 313 20.04 -0.93 4.57
C HIS A 313 21.41 -1.45 4.10
N ASP A 314 21.64 -1.49 2.80
CA ASP A 314 22.87 -2.02 2.24
C ASP A 314 24.08 -1.15 2.54
N SER A 315 23.88 0.15 2.75
CA SER A 315 24.95 1.11 3.08
C SER A 315 25.45 1.02 4.52
N ILE A 316 24.71 0.36 5.44
CA ILE A 316 25.15 0.20 6.85
C ILE A 316 26.49 -0.55 6.89
N HIS A 317 26.53 -1.70 6.23
CA HIS A 317 27.69 -2.58 6.17
C HIS A 317 28.42 -2.23 4.87
N GLY A 318 29.50 -1.46 4.92
CA GLY A 318 30.28 -1.08 3.73
C GLY A 318 30.46 0.43 3.55
N HIS A 319 29.48 1.26 3.89
CA HIS A 319 29.56 2.73 3.73
C HIS A 319 29.22 3.51 5.02
N ALA A 320 29.38 2.91 6.20
CA ALA A 320 28.94 3.47 7.48
C ALA A 320 29.37 4.93 7.73
N ALA A 321 30.63 5.30 7.43
CA ALA A 321 31.12 6.65 7.63
C ALA A 321 30.44 7.68 6.70
N ALA A 322 30.23 7.31 5.45
CA ALA A 322 29.62 8.17 4.45
C ALA A 322 28.09 8.21 4.62
N LEU A 323 27.47 7.11 5.06
CA LEU A 323 26.09 7.05 5.53
C LEU A 323 25.89 7.97 6.75
N LYS A 324 26.80 7.96 7.73
CA LYS A 324 26.77 8.88 8.88
C LYS A 324 26.75 10.34 8.41
N ALA A 325 27.60 10.71 7.47
CA ALA A 325 27.65 12.06 6.91
C ALA A 325 26.34 12.43 6.21
N LEU A 326 25.84 11.55 5.35
CA LEU A 326 24.56 11.72 4.66
C LEU A 326 23.41 11.91 5.66
N LEU A 327 23.30 11.04 6.67
CA LEU A 327 22.24 11.13 7.68
C LEU A 327 22.36 12.39 8.55
N LYS A 328 23.57 12.85 8.87
CA LYS A 328 23.78 14.07 9.66
C LYS A 328 23.34 15.33 8.91
N ASP A 329 23.58 15.38 7.60
CA ASP A 329 23.12 16.47 6.74
C ASP A 329 21.59 16.39 6.54
N ALA A 330 21.10 15.19 6.28
CA ALA A 330 19.69 14.86 6.07
C ALA A 330 18.81 15.19 7.29
N ALA A 331 19.24 14.84 8.50
CA ALA A 331 18.49 15.02 9.75
C ALA A 331 18.22 16.49 10.12
N ARG A 332 18.84 17.46 9.42
CA ARG A 332 18.59 18.89 9.59
C ARG A 332 17.31 19.37 8.91
N ARG A 333 16.83 18.65 7.89
CA ARG A 333 15.65 19.01 7.10
C ARG A 333 14.48 18.12 7.51
N PRO A 334 13.35 18.67 8.01
CA PRO A 334 12.28 17.80 8.52
C PRO A 334 11.58 16.98 7.44
N ALA A 335 11.52 17.44 6.19
CA ALA A 335 11.04 16.63 5.05
C ALA A 335 11.90 15.36 4.85
N VAL A 336 13.22 15.51 4.96
CA VAL A 336 14.15 14.38 4.84
C VAL A 336 14.01 13.44 6.04
N LEU A 337 13.90 13.99 7.25
CA LEU A 337 13.66 13.21 8.46
C LEU A 337 12.37 12.39 8.33
N PHE A 338 11.30 12.98 7.79
CA PHE A 338 10.06 12.26 7.54
C PHE A 338 10.26 11.12 6.54
N ARG A 339 10.95 11.35 5.40
CA ARG A 339 11.24 10.26 4.45
C ARG A 339 12.08 9.16 5.06
N LEU A 340 13.06 9.52 5.89
CA LEU A 340 13.87 8.56 6.61
C LEU A 340 13.00 7.72 7.57
N LEU A 341 12.14 8.37 8.36
CA LEU A 341 11.18 7.69 9.25
C LEU A 341 10.23 6.74 8.52
N GLN A 342 9.89 7.03 7.27
CA GLN A 342 9.09 6.15 6.44
C GLN A 342 9.92 5.02 5.81
N ALA A 343 11.17 5.31 5.41
CA ALA A 343 12.02 4.37 4.69
C ALA A 343 12.68 3.31 5.59
N VAL A 344 12.95 3.64 6.86
CA VAL A 344 13.68 2.76 7.78
C VAL A 344 12.99 2.68 9.15
N THR A 345 13.28 1.61 9.88
CA THR A 345 12.71 1.36 11.20
C THR A 345 13.60 1.87 12.34
N PHE A 346 13.04 1.94 13.55
CA PHE A 346 13.84 2.20 14.75
C PHE A 346 14.95 1.15 14.93
N ALA A 347 14.66 -0.14 14.71
CA ALA A 347 15.64 -1.21 14.79
C ALA A 347 16.79 -1.02 13.78
N TRP A 348 16.47 -0.59 12.55
CA TRP A 348 17.48 -0.25 11.55
C TRP A 348 18.41 0.88 12.05
N LEU A 349 17.86 1.91 12.68
CA LEU A 349 18.66 3.03 13.20
C LEU A 349 19.60 2.57 14.32
N VAL A 350 19.12 1.69 15.20
CA VAL A 350 19.95 1.07 16.24
C VAL A 350 21.10 0.26 15.63
N ASP A 351 20.85 -0.53 14.60
CA ASP A 351 21.88 -1.29 13.89
C ASP A 351 22.89 -0.37 13.18
N ALA A 352 22.41 0.66 12.49
CA ALA A 352 23.26 1.66 11.83
C ALA A 352 24.19 2.35 12.84
N LEU A 353 23.65 2.79 13.98
CA LEU A 353 24.43 3.42 15.04
C LEU A 353 25.38 2.45 15.75
N ARG A 354 25.02 1.17 15.85
CA ARG A 354 25.90 0.13 16.40
C ARG A 354 27.15 -0.03 15.53
N VAL A 355 27.01 0.00 14.21
CA VAL A 355 28.15 -0.06 13.28
C VAL A 355 28.97 1.24 13.33
N ILE A 356 28.30 2.40 13.43
CA ILE A 356 28.97 3.71 13.50
C ILE A 356 29.72 3.92 14.83
N ALA A 357 29.20 3.40 15.94
CA ALA A 357 29.75 3.57 17.29
C ALA A 357 29.66 2.25 18.11
N PRO A 358 30.54 1.27 17.82
CA PRO A 358 30.49 -0.05 18.46
C PRO A 358 30.63 0.00 19.99
N SER A 359 31.36 0.98 20.52
CA SER A 359 31.58 1.15 21.97
C SER A 359 30.32 1.49 22.76
N GLN A 360 29.23 1.88 22.09
CA GLN A 360 27.99 2.36 22.72
C GLN A 360 26.89 1.30 22.73
N TYR A 361 27.26 0.04 22.51
CA TYR A 361 26.33 -1.09 22.44
C TYR A 361 25.37 -1.18 23.64
N ALA A 362 25.85 -0.97 24.88
CA ALA A 362 25.02 -1.05 26.08
C ALA A 362 23.92 0.03 26.13
N VAL A 363 24.21 1.25 25.67
CA VAL A 363 23.24 2.34 25.57
C VAL A 363 22.17 2.02 24.52
N LEU A 364 22.61 1.52 23.36
CA LEU A 364 21.72 1.11 22.27
C LEU A 364 20.79 -0.06 22.65
N GLN A 365 21.29 -1.02 23.45
CA GLN A 365 20.45 -2.10 24.00
C GLN A 365 19.37 -1.56 24.94
N SER A 366 19.75 -0.65 25.85
CA SER A 366 18.79 0.00 26.77
C SER A 366 17.71 0.78 26.01
N LEU A 367 18.09 1.48 24.93
CA LEU A 367 17.17 2.17 24.03
C LEU A 367 16.19 1.23 23.33
N GLY A 368 16.65 0.04 22.92
CA GLY A 368 15.78 -0.98 22.34
C GLY A 368 14.69 -1.43 23.31
N SER A 369 15.05 -1.70 24.58
CA SER A 369 14.08 -2.03 25.63
C SER A 369 13.12 -0.87 25.92
N PHE A 370 13.62 0.37 25.97
CA PHE A 370 12.79 1.55 26.16
C PHE A 370 11.78 1.74 25.03
N HIS A 371 12.21 1.58 23.77
CA HIS A 371 11.36 1.66 22.59
C HIS A 371 10.22 0.64 22.64
N HIS A 372 10.53 -0.63 22.91
CA HIS A 372 9.51 -1.68 22.99
C HIS A 372 8.46 -1.36 24.06
N TRP A 373 8.91 -1.01 25.28
CA TRP A 373 8.02 -0.59 26.36
C TRP A 373 7.17 0.62 25.99
N LEU A 374 7.76 1.62 25.33
CA LEU A 374 7.08 2.85 24.94
C LEU A 374 5.93 2.59 23.94
N LEU A 375 6.10 1.66 23.01
CA LEU A 375 5.08 1.33 22.01
C LEU A 375 3.90 0.54 22.59
N ASP A 376 4.13 -0.24 23.66
CA ASP A 376 3.09 -1.01 24.36
C ASP A 376 2.21 -0.18 25.29
N LEU A 377 2.65 1.04 25.65
CA LEU A 377 1.84 1.93 26.47
C LEU A 377 0.55 2.35 25.72
N ALA A 378 -0.53 2.56 26.46
CA ALA A 378 -1.71 3.25 25.96
C ALA A 378 -1.65 4.70 26.42
N LEU A 379 -1.15 5.61 25.57
CA LEU A 379 -1.17 7.05 25.85
C LEU A 379 -2.39 7.69 25.18
N PRO A 380 -3.32 8.29 25.94
CA PRO A 380 -4.39 9.10 25.34
C PRO A 380 -3.77 10.31 24.62
N ALA A 381 -4.37 10.70 23.49
CA ALA A 381 -3.97 11.83 22.63
C ALA A 381 -2.63 11.72 21.88
N VAL A 382 -1.84 10.65 22.05
CA VAL A 382 -0.59 10.43 21.28
C VAL A 382 -0.57 9.05 20.64
N SER A 383 -0.48 9.01 19.32
CA SER A 383 -0.45 7.75 18.58
C SER A 383 0.88 6.99 18.75
N ARG A 384 0.87 5.68 18.48
CA ARG A 384 2.09 4.85 18.43
C ARG A 384 3.16 5.44 17.50
N ALA A 385 2.77 5.83 16.28
CA ALA A 385 3.67 6.43 15.30
C ALA A 385 4.28 7.76 15.78
N GLN A 386 3.51 8.58 16.52
CA GLN A 386 4.02 9.83 17.07
C GLN A 386 5.08 9.61 18.16
N ARG A 387 4.88 8.62 19.03
CA ARG A 387 5.86 8.23 20.06
C ARG A 387 7.16 7.72 19.43
N GLU A 388 7.03 6.86 18.42
CA GLU A 388 8.17 6.32 17.67
C GLU A 388 8.95 7.44 16.97
N ALA A 389 8.27 8.37 16.31
CA ALA A 389 8.91 9.48 15.61
C ALA A 389 9.76 10.37 16.53
N VAL A 390 9.26 10.70 17.73
CA VAL A 390 10.01 11.51 18.71
C VAL A 390 11.27 10.77 19.17
N LEU A 391 11.15 9.49 19.51
CA LEU A 391 12.29 8.70 19.99
C LEU A 391 13.32 8.48 18.87
N PHE A 392 12.86 8.20 17.65
CA PHE A 392 13.73 8.05 16.47
C PHE A 392 14.49 9.35 16.17
N GLU A 393 13.82 10.50 16.15
CA GLU A 393 14.46 11.79 15.90
C GLU A 393 15.54 12.11 16.95
N LEU A 394 15.23 11.85 18.23
CA LEU A 394 16.15 12.04 19.34
C LEU A 394 17.40 11.16 19.17
N LEU A 395 17.19 9.85 18.92
CA LEU A 395 18.30 8.90 18.72
C LEU A 395 19.14 9.27 17.50
N LEU A 396 18.51 9.61 16.39
CA LEU A 396 19.19 10.00 15.15
C LEU A 396 20.07 11.23 15.39
N LYS A 397 19.52 12.29 15.97
CA LYS A 397 20.25 13.55 16.18
C LYS A 397 21.39 13.41 17.18
N ARG A 398 21.14 12.80 18.35
CA ARG A 398 22.15 12.65 19.42
C ARG A 398 23.18 11.60 19.09
N GLY A 399 22.75 10.45 18.56
CA GLY A 399 23.64 9.35 18.17
C GLY A 399 24.61 9.76 17.05
N LEU A 400 24.13 10.44 16.00
CA LEU A 400 25.00 10.92 14.92
C LEU A 400 25.93 12.06 15.35
N ALA A 401 25.51 12.87 16.33
CA ALA A 401 26.36 13.90 16.93
C ALA A 401 27.44 13.33 17.86
N GLY A 402 27.31 12.07 18.28
CA GLY A 402 28.19 11.45 19.28
C GLY A 402 27.88 11.87 20.73
N ASP A 403 26.71 12.48 20.96
CA ASP A 403 26.25 12.93 22.28
C ASP A 403 25.57 11.77 23.04
N TRP A 404 26.37 10.76 23.38
CA TRP A 404 25.88 9.54 24.06
C TRP A 404 25.51 9.79 25.52
N ALA A 405 26.00 10.87 26.13
CA ALA A 405 25.59 11.31 27.47
C ALA A 405 24.11 11.69 27.50
N ALA A 406 23.62 12.39 26.46
CA ALA A 406 22.20 12.72 26.32
C ALA A 406 21.29 11.51 26.06
N LEU A 407 21.87 10.34 25.71
CA LEU A 407 21.15 9.09 25.49
C LEU A 407 21.16 8.15 26.71
N GLN A 408 21.79 8.56 27.81
CA GLN A 408 21.72 7.84 29.08
C GLN A 408 20.30 7.87 29.66
N PRO A 409 19.87 6.86 30.45
CA PRO A 409 18.48 6.69 30.86
C PRO A 409 17.78 7.95 31.40
N VAL A 410 18.43 8.73 32.27
CA VAL A 410 17.84 9.95 32.86
C VAL A 410 17.67 11.04 31.80
N ALA A 411 18.77 11.44 31.14
CA ALA A 411 18.75 12.51 30.14
C ALA A 411 17.86 12.18 28.93
N LEU A 412 17.81 10.90 28.54
CA LEU A 412 16.94 10.38 27.49
C LEU A 412 15.48 10.62 27.84
N VAL A 413 15.04 10.19 29.02
CA VAL A 413 13.64 10.30 29.45
C VAL A 413 13.25 11.77 29.63
N GLU A 414 14.14 12.60 30.20
CA GLU A 414 13.92 14.04 30.31
C GLU A 414 13.67 14.70 28.95
N THR A 415 14.57 14.46 28.01
CA THR A 415 14.51 15.06 26.67
C THR A 415 13.30 14.52 25.89
N TYR A 416 13.03 13.23 25.97
CA TYR A 416 11.87 12.60 25.34
C TYR A 416 10.56 13.18 25.85
N VAL A 417 10.37 13.26 27.18
CA VAL A 417 9.16 13.83 27.79
C VAL A 417 9.02 15.30 27.43
N ALA A 418 10.10 16.08 27.51
CA ALA A 418 10.08 17.49 27.15
C ALA A 418 9.68 17.70 25.68
N GLN A 419 10.22 16.89 24.77
CA GLN A 419 9.90 16.97 23.34
C GLN A 419 8.46 16.53 23.05
N LEU A 420 7.97 15.49 23.73
CA LEU A 420 6.62 14.99 23.55
C LEU A 420 5.57 16.02 24.03
N VAL A 421 5.77 16.59 25.23
CA VAL A 421 4.91 17.65 25.79
C VAL A 421 4.94 18.91 24.93
N ARG A 422 6.10 19.26 24.36
CA ARG A 422 6.22 20.44 23.47
C ARG A 422 5.49 20.25 22.14
N GLN A 423 5.51 19.05 21.59
CA GLN A 423 4.97 18.77 20.25
C GLN A 423 3.51 18.30 20.26
N ARG A 424 2.97 17.88 21.42
CA ARG A 424 1.67 17.20 21.53
C ARG A 424 0.88 17.73 22.73
N PRO A 425 -0.46 17.71 22.67
CA PRO A 425 -1.32 18.18 23.76
C PRO A 425 -1.40 17.17 24.91
N VAL A 426 -0.27 16.87 25.56
CA VAL A 426 -0.19 15.94 26.70
C VAL A 426 0.62 16.56 27.83
N SER A 427 0.11 16.45 29.07
CA SER A 427 0.80 16.92 30.28
C SER A 427 1.70 15.84 30.89
N ARG A 428 2.69 16.27 31.69
CA ARG A 428 3.57 15.34 32.43
C ARG A 428 2.78 14.45 33.40
N ALA A 429 1.73 15.00 34.03
CA ALA A 429 0.83 14.26 34.91
C ALA A 429 0.09 13.13 34.17
N ALA A 430 -0.41 13.41 32.96
CA ALA A 430 -1.06 12.40 32.12
C ALA A 430 -0.09 11.28 31.70
N LEU A 431 1.15 11.65 31.34
CA LEU A 431 2.22 10.69 31.05
C LEU A 431 2.52 9.81 32.26
N TYR A 432 2.68 10.40 33.45
CA TYR A 432 2.91 9.65 34.67
C TYR A 432 1.78 8.67 34.98
N SER A 433 0.53 9.12 34.93
CA SER A 433 -0.63 8.26 35.19
C SER A 433 -0.70 7.06 34.25
N ALA A 434 -0.29 7.24 32.99
CA ALA A 434 -0.29 6.15 32.01
C ALA A 434 0.93 5.23 32.12
N MET A 435 2.09 5.77 32.51
CA MET A 435 3.36 5.04 32.59
C MET A 435 3.54 4.30 33.92
N ALA A 436 3.07 4.87 35.04
CA ALA A 436 3.26 4.36 36.40
C ALA A 436 2.87 2.88 36.58
N PRO A 437 1.73 2.39 36.06
CA PRO A 437 1.32 0.99 36.23
C PRO A 437 2.25 -0.02 35.55
N GLN A 438 3.03 0.40 34.56
CA GLN A 438 3.88 -0.49 33.75
C GLN A 438 5.38 -0.27 33.98
N LEU A 439 5.78 0.55 34.95
CA LEU A 439 7.18 0.84 35.26
C LEU A 439 8.00 -0.41 35.63
N GLY A 440 7.36 -1.41 36.24
CA GLY A 440 8.02 -2.67 36.62
C GLY A 440 8.52 -3.52 35.44
N LYS A 441 8.10 -3.20 34.20
CA LYS A 441 8.56 -3.87 32.99
C LYS A 441 9.85 -3.28 32.40
N LEU A 442 10.29 -2.11 32.90
CA LEU A 442 11.51 -1.45 32.43
C LEU A 442 12.75 -1.97 33.17
N PRO A 443 13.94 -1.95 32.53
CA PRO A 443 15.21 -2.11 33.23
C PRO A 443 15.35 -1.10 34.39
N SER A 444 16.02 -1.50 35.48
CA SER A 444 16.10 -0.73 36.73
C SER A 444 16.54 0.72 36.55
N ALA A 445 17.53 0.98 35.70
CA ALA A 445 18.03 2.32 35.40
C ALA A 445 16.99 3.21 34.69
N LEU A 446 16.21 2.65 33.76
CA LEU A 446 15.14 3.37 33.05
C LEU A 446 13.92 3.57 33.96
N CYS A 447 13.60 2.60 34.80
CA CYS A 447 12.53 2.72 35.79
C CYS A 447 12.81 3.88 36.77
N GLN A 448 14.04 3.98 37.29
CA GLN A 448 14.47 5.08 38.16
C GLN A 448 14.41 6.43 37.42
N ALA A 449 14.91 6.48 36.18
CA ALA A 449 14.86 7.67 35.35
C ALA A 449 13.41 8.18 35.16
N VAL A 450 12.49 7.32 34.71
CA VAL A 450 11.08 7.71 34.53
C VAL A 450 10.46 8.19 35.84
N GLY A 451 10.76 7.52 36.95
CA GLY A 451 10.28 7.90 38.28
C GLY A 451 10.78 9.27 38.76
N VAL A 452 12.00 9.67 38.42
CA VAL A 452 12.56 10.99 38.78
C VAL A 452 11.99 12.09 37.89
N VAL A 453 12.00 11.88 36.58
CA VAL A 453 11.68 12.90 35.56
C VAL A 453 10.21 13.30 35.57
N LEU A 454 9.32 12.37 35.87
CA LEU A 454 7.88 12.61 35.91
C LEU A 454 7.39 13.16 37.26
N ARG A 455 8.23 13.12 38.32
CA ARG A 455 7.95 13.75 39.62
C ARG A 455 8.42 15.22 39.70
N GLY A 456 9.17 15.71 38.71
CA GLY A 456 9.60 17.11 38.63
C GLY A 456 8.45 18.08 38.31
N ALA A 457 8.52 19.30 38.87
CA ALA A 457 7.49 20.34 38.75
C ALA A 457 7.16 20.72 37.29
N GLU A 458 5.89 21.07 37.06
CA GLU A 458 5.39 21.50 35.75
C GLU A 458 6.05 22.79 35.28
N LEU A 459 6.60 22.79 34.06
CA LEU A 459 6.89 24.03 33.34
C LEU A 459 5.58 24.53 32.71
N PRO A 460 5.35 25.86 32.68
CA PRO A 460 4.12 26.43 32.13
C PRO A 460 3.88 25.94 30.70
N HIS A 461 2.61 25.59 30.42
CA HIS A 461 2.13 25.23 29.09
C HIS A 461 2.51 26.34 28.09
N SER A 462 3.58 26.12 27.32
CA SER A 462 3.85 26.92 26.14
C SER A 462 2.91 26.44 25.04
N ALA A 463 2.28 27.38 24.36
CA ALA A 463 1.42 27.16 23.21
C ALA A 463 2.00 26.10 22.27
N LEU A 464 1.13 25.19 21.81
CA LEU A 464 1.40 24.20 20.77
C LEU A 464 2.25 24.85 19.67
N VAL A 465 3.49 24.41 19.49
CA VAL A 465 4.25 24.81 18.31
C VAL A 465 3.53 24.18 17.12
N PRO A 466 3.09 24.97 16.13
CA PRO A 466 2.49 24.41 14.93
C PRO A 466 3.43 23.37 14.33
N VAL A 467 2.84 22.29 13.80
CA VAL A 467 3.54 21.40 12.86
C VAL A 467 4.31 22.28 11.87
N PRO A 468 5.60 22.01 11.60
CA PRO A 468 6.41 22.90 10.77
C PRO A 468 5.68 23.13 9.44
N ALA A 469 5.42 24.41 9.14
CA ALA A 469 4.78 24.84 7.91
C ALA A 469 5.44 24.18 6.69
N PRO A 470 4.69 23.95 5.60
CA PRO A 470 5.21 23.32 4.39
C PRO A 470 6.55 23.97 3.98
N PHE A 471 7.56 23.12 3.82
CA PHE A 471 8.91 23.56 3.47
C PHE A 471 8.86 24.23 2.10
N LYS A 472 9.00 25.56 2.07
CA LYS A 472 9.32 26.27 0.84
C LYS A 472 10.69 25.78 0.38
N THR A 473 10.67 24.94 -0.66
CA THR A 473 11.86 24.36 -1.27
C THR A 473 11.99 24.92 -2.67
N ASP A 474 13.24 25.07 -3.14
CA ASP A 474 13.56 25.62 -4.45
C ASP A 474 12.75 24.94 -5.56
N VAL A 475 12.07 25.79 -6.34
CA VAL A 475 11.16 25.38 -7.39
C VAL A 475 11.96 24.78 -8.53
N ILE A 476 11.71 23.51 -8.84
CA ILE A 476 12.27 22.87 -10.03
C ILE A 476 11.42 23.30 -11.23
N GLU A 477 11.83 24.35 -11.94
CA GLU A 477 11.23 24.75 -13.22
C GLU A 477 11.66 23.81 -14.36
N ASN A 478 10.76 23.58 -15.32
CA ASN A 478 11.04 22.89 -16.60
C ASN A 478 11.53 21.43 -16.51
N VAL A 479 11.25 20.69 -15.43
CA VAL A 479 11.49 19.24 -15.38
C VAL A 479 10.24 18.46 -15.76
N ALA A 480 10.41 17.52 -16.68
CA ALA A 480 9.39 16.55 -17.08
C ALA A 480 9.31 15.42 -16.05
N LEU A 481 8.13 15.23 -15.47
CA LEU A 481 7.85 14.23 -14.44
C LEU A 481 6.96 13.13 -15.02
N PRO A 482 7.42 11.87 -15.08
CA PRO A 482 6.57 10.77 -15.52
C PRO A 482 5.47 10.51 -14.49
N ILE A 483 4.25 10.27 -14.97
CA ILE A 483 3.05 9.99 -14.18
C ILE A 483 2.40 8.71 -14.73
N SER A 484 2.11 7.74 -13.85
CA SER A 484 1.51 6.45 -14.25
C SER A 484 -0.02 6.42 -14.08
N ASN A 485 -0.59 7.38 -13.37
CA ASN A 485 -2.02 7.49 -13.08
C ASN A 485 -2.63 8.80 -13.61
N ALA A 486 -2.17 9.25 -14.79
CA ALA A 486 -2.52 10.54 -15.37
C ALA A 486 -4.03 10.71 -15.57
N GLY A 487 -4.76 9.60 -15.73
CA GLY A 487 -6.21 9.57 -15.89
C GLY A 487 -7.03 9.97 -14.66
N LEU A 488 -6.40 10.10 -13.49
CA LEU A 488 -7.03 10.60 -12.27
C LEU A 488 -7.70 11.98 -12.46
N VAL A 489 -7.24 12.76 -13.44
CA VAL A 489 -7.83 14.04 -13.86
C VAL A 489 -9.30 13.95 -14.26
N LEU A 490 -9.76 12.79 -14.74
CA LEU A 490 -11.18 12.55 -15.08
C LEU A 490 -12.08 12.62 -13.84
N LEU A 491 -11.54 12.36 -12.65
CA LEU A 491 -12.29 12.37 -11.40
C LEU A 491 -12.37 13.75 -10.74
N HIS A 492 -11.75 14.79 -11.32
CA HIS A 492 -11.54 16.08 -10.63
C HIS A 492 -12.85 16.69 -10.07
N GLY A 493 -13.96 16.60 -10.81
CA GLY A 493 -15.27 17.15 -10.40
C GLY A 493 -15.88 16.44 -9.17
N PHE A 494 -15.39 15.24 -8.85
CA PHE A 494 -15.84 14.45 -7.71
C PHE A 494 -14.91 14.55 -6.50
N ILE A 495 -13.70 15.13 -6.66
CA ILE A 495 -12.68 15.19 -5.60
C ILE A 495 -13.17 16.04 -4.42
N THR A 496 -13.67 17.25 -4.68
CA THR A 496 -14.13 18.14 -3.61
C THR A 496 -15.32 17.56 -2.82
N PRO A 497 -16.39 17.04 -3.47
CA PRO A 497 -17.46 16.35 -2.76
C PRO A 497 -16.98 15.14 -1.94
N LEU A 498 -16.11 14.31 -2.51
CA LEU A 498 -15.57 13.14 -1.81
C LEU A 498 -14.83 13.55 -0.53
N PHE A 499 -13.96 14.55 -0.60
CA PHE A 499 -13.18 15.00 0.56
C PHE A 499 -14.05 15.62 1.64
N SER A 500 -15.15 16.30 1.25
CA SER A 500 -16.16 16.77 2.19
C SER A 500 -16.87 15.60 2.89
N TRP A 501 -17.32 14.57 2.15
CA TRP A 501 -17.96 13.39 2.75
C TRP A 501 -17.03 12.59 3.65
N LEU A 502 -15.75 12.53 3.32
CA LEU A 502 -14.70 11.93 4.16
C LEU A 502 -14.27 12.82 5.33
N LYS A 503 -14.84 14.03 5.48
CA LYS A 503 -14.50 15.02 6.50
C LYS A 503 -13.01 15.41 6.50
N LEU A 504 -12.39 15.40 5.32
CA LEU A 504 -11.01 15.85 5.12
C LEU A 504 -10.94 17.36 4.89
N THR A 505 -12.03 17.95 4.43
CA THR A 505 -12.15 19.38 4.15
C THR A 505 -13.38 19.98 4.83
N GLU A 506 -13.28 21.24 5.20
CA GLU A 506 -14.34 22.05 5.76
C GLU A 506 -14.45 23.38 5.02
N GLU A 507 -15.55 24.09 5.22
CA GLU A 507 -15.74 25.43 4.67
C GLU A 507 -15.22 26.45 5.68
N CYS A 508 -14.32 27.33 5.25
CA CYS A 508 -13.76 28.35 6.13
C CYS A 508 -14.74 29.51 6.28
N ASP A 509 -15.29 29.69 7.48
CA ASP A 509 -16.27 30.75 7.81
C ASP A 509 -15.82 32.17 7.41
N ALA A 510 -14.51 32.44 7.47
CA ALA A 510 -13.95 33.76 7.16
C ALA A 510 -13.80 34.05 5.65
N THR A 511 -13.75 33.03 4.80
CA THR A 511 -13.43 33.18 3.36
C THR A 511 -14.39 32.48 2.42
N ALA A 512 -15.36 31.72 2.93
CA ALA A 512 -16.26 30.83 2.17
C ALA A 512 -15.51 29.90 1.19
N LYS A 513 -14.25 29.56 1.51
CA LYS A 513 -13.43 28.64 0.72
C LYS A 513 -13.33 27.29 1.40
N THR A 514 -13.41 26.23 0.60
CA THR A 514 -13.11 24.88 1.06
C THR A 514 -11.62 24.73 1.36
N VAL A 515 -11.28 24.35 2.58
CA VAL A 515 -9.91 24.14 3.05
C VAL A 515 -9.78 22.77 3.71
N PHE A 516 -8.57 22.22 3.78
CA PHE A 516 -8.33 20.98 4.52
C PHE A 516 -8.37 21.25 6.03
N VAL A 517 -9.00 20.33 6.79
CA VAL A 517 -9.10 20.43 8.26
C VAL A 517 -7.74 20.32 8.96
N SER A 518 -6.76 19.69 8.29
CA SER A 518 -5.37 19.60 8.75
C SER A 518 -4.44 19.17 7.62
N GLU A 519 -3.13 19.40 7.78
CA GLU A 519 -2.10 18.84 6.88
C GLU A 519 -2.10 17.31 6.84
N LEU A 520 -2.49 16.64 7.94
CA LEU A 520 -2.63 15.18 7.97
C LEU A 520 -3.80 14.74 7.08
N ALA A 521 -4.93 15.45 7.13
CA ALA A 521 -6.07 15.18 6.26
C ALA A 521 -5.71 15.40 4.78
N GLN A 522 -4.96 16.46 4.49
CA GLN A 522 -4.46 16.75 3.14
C GLN A 522 -3.55 15.63 2.61
N ARG A 523 -2.60 15.14 3.42
CA ARG A 523 -1.72 14.01 3.03
C ARG A 523 -2.49 12.70 2.92
N ARG A 524 -3.46 12.43 3.81
CA ARG A 524 -4.37 11.28 3.70
C ARG A 524 -5.17 11.32 2.38
N ALA A 525 -5.60 12.50 1.96
CA ALA A 525 -6.33 12.69 0.70
C ALA A 525 -5.53 12.23 -0.53
N VAL A 526 -4.20 12.43 -0.54
CA VAL A 526 -3.29 11.93 -1.60
C VAL A 526 -3.43 10.42 -1.81
N HIS A 527 -3.51 9.67 -0.71
CA HIS A 527 -3.66 8.22 -0.72
C HIS A 527 -5.09 7.76 -1.03
N VAL A 528 -6.11 8.52 -0.63
CA VAL A 528 -7.50 8.26 -1.05
C VAL A 528 -7.62 8.33 -2.57
N LEU A 529 -7.01 9.34 -3.21
CA LEU A 529 -6.95 9.42 -4.67
C LEU A 529 -6.20 8.25 -5.28
N GLN A 530 -5.13 7.77 -4.62
CA GLN A 530 -4.39 6.59 -5.09
C GLN A 530 -5.23 5.32 -5.04
N PHE A 531 -6.03 5.17 -3.98
CA PHE A 531 -6.96 4.06 -3.83
C PHE A 531 -8.05 4.08 -4.92
N LEU A 532 -8.53 5.26 -5.32
CA LEU A 532 -9.44 5.36 -6.47
C LEU A 532 -8.77 4.89 -7.76
N ALA A 533 -7.54 5.36 -8.02
CA ALA A 533 -6.81 5.07 -9.25
C ALA A 533 -6.38 3.59 -9.37
N SER A 534 -5.87 2.98 -8.30
CA SER A 534 -5.22 1.66 -8.36
C SER A 534 -5.86 0.59 -7.47
N GLY A 535 -6.68 0.98 -6.49
CA GLY A 535 -7.19 0.08 -5.44
C GLY A 535 -6.17 -0.21 -4.33
N LEU A 536 -4.96 0.32 -4.42
CA LEU A 536 -3.88 0.10 -3.46
C LEU A 536 -3.95 1.11 -2.30
N THR A 537 -3.56 0.65 -1.12
CA THR A 537 -3.45 1.47 0.11
C THR A 537 -2.00 1.74 0.52
N GLU A 538 -1.06 1.02 -0.08
CA GLU A 538 0.39 1.20 0.04
C GLU A 538 0.93 1.49 -1.36
N THR A 539 1.65 2.60 -1.53
CA THR A 539 2.18 3.01 -2.83
C THR A 539 3.44 3.85 -2.66
N PRO A 540 4.54 3.55 -3.39
CA PRO A 540 5.74 4.38 -3.37
C PRO A 540 5.47 5.84 -3.74
N GLU A 541 6.17 6.77 -3.07
CA GLU A 541 5.95 8.22 -3.18
C GLU A 541 6.03 8.75 -4.62
N HIS A 542 6.89 8.18 -5.47
CA HIS A 542 7.09 8.63 -6.85
C HIS A 542 5.84 8.47 -7.73
N TYR A 543 4.97 7.50 -7.44
CA TYR A 543 3.69 7.32 -8.13
C TYR A 543 2.63 8.33 -7.69
N LEU A 544 2.83 9.04 -6.57
CA LEU A 544 1.84 9.95 -5.98
C LEU A 544 1.98 11.40 -6.45
N THR A 545 2.83 11.66 -7.44
CA THR A 545 3.16 13.02 -7.90
C THR A 545 1.92 13.82 -8.33
N LEU A 546 1.05 13.23 -9.16
CA LEU A 546 -0.20 13.89 -9.57
C LEU A 546 -1.18 14.06 -8.40
N ASN A 547 -1.28 13.06 -7.53
CA ASN A 547 -2.15 13.07 -6.37
C ASN A 547 -1.79 14.21 -5.42
N LYS A 548 -0.49 14.42 -5.17
CA LYS A 548 0.01 15.55 -4.38
C LYS A 548 -0.39 16.88 -5.00
N LEU A 549 -0.18 17.04 -6.31
CA LEU A 549 -0.57 18.25 -7.03
C LEU A 549 -2.07 18.55 -6.89
N LEU A 550 -2.93 17.54 -7.11
CA LEU A 550 -4.38 17.69 -6.98
C LEU A 550 -4.81 18.01 -5.54
N CYS A 551 -4.11 17.50 -4.53
CA CYS A 551 -4.34 17.83 -3.12
C CYS A 551 -3.69 19.14 -2.67
N GLY A 552 -2.98 19.87 -3.54
CA GLY A 552 -2.27 21.10 -3.16
C GLY A 552 -1.06 20.85 -2.25
N VAL A 553 -0.51 19.63 -2.25
CA VAL A 553 0.72 19.26 -1.54
C VAL A 553 1.90 19.51 -2.47
N ALA A 554 2.96 20.16 -1.98
CA ALA A 554 4.17 20.36 -2.78
C ALA A 554 4.76 19.01 -3.20
N ILE A 555 5.30 18.90 -4.42
CA ILE A 555 5.79 17.62 -4.96
C ILE A 555 6.89 17.03 -4.05
N GLU A 556 7.76 17.91 -3.54
CA GLU A 556 8.86 17.60 -2.63
C GLU A 556 8.42 17.40 -1.18
N GLN A 557 7.16 17.71 -0.84
CA GLN A 557 6.63 17.44 0.51
C GLN A 557 6.34 15.94 0.63
N PRO A 558 6.92 15.25 1.62
CA PRO A 558 6.74 13.82 1.75
C PRO A 558 5.36 13.47 2.30
N VAL A 559 4.92 12.26 1.96
CA VAL A 559 3.64 11.68 2.39
C VAL A 559 3.92 10.28 2.93
N GLU A 560 3.01 9.77 3.76
CA GLU A 560 3.06 8.43 4.32
C GLU A 560 3.26 7.35 3.23
N LEU A 561 3.81 6.18 3.56
CA LEU A 561 3.92 5.08 2.57
C LEU A 561 2.59 4.35 2.35
N SER A 562 1.74 4.35 3.37
CA SER A 562 0.47 3.65 3.36
C SER A 562 -0.57 4.34 4.22
N ILE A 563 -1.84 4.01 3.96
CA ILE A 563 -2.98 4.41 4.80
C ILE A 563 -3.86 3.22 5.13
N GLU A 564 -4.52 3.30 6.28
CA GLU A 564 -5.63 2.41 6.60
C GLU A 564 -6.94 3.09 6.22
N LEU A 565 -7.72 2.42 5.36
CA LEU A 565 -9.08 2.82 5.00
C LEU A 565 -10.09 1.94 5.72
N HIS A 566 -10.95 2.56 6.51
CA HIS A 566 -12.08 1.90 7.17
C HIS A 566 -13.16 1.55 6.16
N GLU A 567 -14.04 0.62 6.52
CA GLU A 567 -15.08 0.10 5.60
C GLU A 567 -16.01 1.20 5.08
N ALA A 568 -16.39 2.16 5.93
CA ALA A 568 -17.21 3.30 5.53
C ALA A 568 -16.51 4.20 4.49
N GLU A 569 -15.20 4.43 4.64
CA GLU A 569 -14.42 5.22 3.69
C GLU A 569 -14.27 4.50 2.35
N ARG A 570 -14.07 3.17 2.37
CA ARG A 570 -14.04 2.35 1.15
C ARG A 570 -15.38 2.37 0.43
N ALA A 571 -16.48 2.27 1.17
CA ALA A 571 -17.82 2.34 0.62
C ALA A 571 -18.08 3.69 -0.08
N LEU A 572 -17.59 4.80 0.47
CA LEU A 572 -17.67 6.12 -0.18
C LEU A 572 -16.86 6.16 -1.48
N CYS A 573 -15.64 5.64 -1.49
CA CYS A 573 -14.83 5.53 -2.70
C CYS A 573 -15.52 4.68 -3.79
N HIS A 574 -16.08 3.53 -3.43
CA HIS A 574 -16.82 2.65 -4.36
C HIS A 574 -18.12 3.30 -4.86
N SER A 575 -18.79 4.09 -4.01
CA SER A 575 -19.99 4.84 -4.40
C SER A 575 -19.65 5.90 -5.44
N LEU A 576 -18.54 6.62 -5.28
CA LEU A 576 -18.03 7.56 -6.27
C LEU A 576 -17.69 6.85 -7.59
N MET A 577 -17.02 5.70 -7.55
CA MET A 577 -16.69 4.94 -8.76
C MET A 577 -17.97 4.49 -9.50
N THR A 578 -18.97 4.02 -8.75
CA THR A 578 -20.29 3.69 -9.31
C THR A 578 -20.92 4.89 -10.00
N ALA A 579 -20.86 6.06 -9.36
CA ALA A 579 -21.39 7.29 -9.93
C ALA A 579 -20.66 7.67 -11.22
N VAL A 580 -19.33 7.63 -11.25
CA VAL A 580 -18.53 7.96 -12.45
C VAL A 580 -18.92 7.06 -13.63
N ILE A 581 -19.02 5.75 -13.40
CA ILE A 581 -19.43 4.77 -14.43
C ILE A 581 -20.87 5.05 -14.89
N GLY A 582 -21.78 5.30 -13.95
CA GLY A 582 -23.18 5.58 -14.26
C GLY A 582 -23.38 6.86 -15.08
N HIS A 583 -22.56 7.90 -14.86
CA HIS A 583 -22.66 9.15 -15.60
C HIS A 583 -21.99 9.09 -16.98
N TRP A 584 -21.14 8.10 -17.26
CA TRP A 584 -20.42 7.96 -18.54
C TRP A 584 -20.95 6.76 -19.36
N PRO A 585 -22.15 6.83 -19.96
CA PRO A 585 -22.75 5.69 -20.65
C PRO A 585 -21.94 5.22 -21.88
N ALA A 586 -21.09 6.07 -22.46
CA ALA A 586 -20.27 5.73 -23.62
C ALA A 586 -19.21 4.64 -23.35
N ILE A 587 -18.83 4.41 -22.09
CA ILE A 587 -17.91 3.32 -21.72
C ILE A 587 -18.64 2.00 -21.43
N GLY A 588 -19.97 1.98 -21.57
CA GLY A 588 -20.80 0.78 -21.45
C GLY A 588 -20.86 0.20 -20.03
N LYS A 589 -21.08 -1.11 -19.93
CA LYS A 589 -21.01 -1.84 -18.66
C LYS A 589 -19.54 -2.02 -18.27
N THR A 590 -19.01 -1.08 -17.49
CA THR A 590 -17.64 -1.15 -16.98
C THR A 590 -17.66 -1.53 -15.50
N SER A 591 -16.75 -2.40 -15.05
CA SER A 591 -16.52 -2.61 -13.63
C SER A 591 -15.59 -1.52 -13.05
N PHE A 592 -15.39 -1.51 -11.73
CA PHE A 592 -14.40 -0.64 -11.09
C PHE A 592 -12.99 -0.89 -11.61
N GLU A 593 -12.63 -2.13 -11.91
CA GLU A 593 -11.30 -2.45 -12.41
C GLU A 593 -11.14 -2.05 -13.88
N GLY A 594 -12.18 -2.24 -14.70
CA GLY A 594 -12.22 -1.69 -16.05
C GLY A 594 -12.08 -0.16 -16.07
N LEU A 595 -12.73 0.55 -15.14
CA LEU A 595 -12.57 2.01 -15.00
C LEU A 595 -11.11 2.36 -14.67
N ARG A 596 -10.51 1.66 -13.70
CA ARG A 596 -9.12 1.88 -13.28
C ARG A 596 -8.13 1.64 -14.43
N GLY A 597 -8.16 0.47 -15.04
CA GLY A 597 -7.18 0.06 -16.06
C GLY A 597 -7.29 0.86 -17.36
N ASN A 598 -8.51 1.16 -17.82
CA ASN A 598 -8.71 1.82 -19.10
C ASN A 598 -8.56 3.33 -19.02
N TRP A 599 -8.99 3.92 -17.89
CA TRP A 599 -9.18 5.37 -17.81
C TRP A 599 -8.34 6.06 -16.76
N LEU A 600 -8.03 5.43 -15.61
CA LEU A 600 -7.32 6.09 -14.50
C LEU A 600 -5.81 5.84 -14.52
N ILE A 601 -5.39 4.59 -14.75
CA ILE A 601 -3.97 4.20 -14.84
C ILE A 601 -3.49 4.43 -16.27
N ARG A 602 -3.06 5.66 -16.55
CA ARG A 602 -2.56 6.09 -17.86
C ARG A 602 -1.21 6.78 -17.70
N SER A 603 -0.28 6.43 -18.58
CA SER A 603 1.02 7.09 -18.67
C SER A 603 0.86 8.53 -19.14
N GLY A 604 1.61 9.43 -18.53
CA GLY A 604 1.66 10.83 -18.90
C GLY A 604 2.91 11.52 -18.38
N VAL A 605 3.10 12.77 -18.81
CA VAL A 605 4.22 13.61 -18.42
C VAL A 605 3.70 14.92 -17.87
N LEU A 606 4.06 15.22 -16.63
CA LEU A 606 3.74 16.46 -15.94
C LEU A 606 4.93 17.42 -16.01
N GLN A 607 4.68 18.64 -16.46
CA GLN A 607 5.68 19.71 -16.59
C GLN A 607 5.18 20.96 -15.88
N ARG A 608 6.11 21.67 -15.24
CA ARG A 608 5.85 23.01 -14.68
C ARG A 608 6.31 24.07 -15.67
N SER A 609 5.41 24.98 -16.04
CA SER A 609 5.71 26.11 -16.93
C SER A 609 5.18 27.41 -16.33
N GLY A 610 6.05 28.18 -15.67
CA GLY A 610 5.69 29.45 -15.01
C GLY A 610 4.57 29.28 -13.96
N GLU A 611 3.43 29.92 -14.22
CA GLU A 611 2.25 29.95 -13.34
C GLU A 611 1.25 28.80 -13.58
N ARG A 612 1.62 27.77 -14.36
CA ARG A 612 0.73 26.63 -14.63
C ARG A 612 1.47 25.29 -14.66
N TRP A 613 0.70 24.24 -14.42
CA TRP A 613 1.11 22.86 -14.67
C TRP A 613 0.54 22.39 -16.00
N HIS A 614 1.29 21.55 -16.71
CA HIS A 614 0.88 20.92 -17.95
C HIS A 614 1.04 19.40 -17.83
N LEU A 615 -0.04 18.65 -18.06
CA LEU A 615 -0.03 17.19 -18.10
C LEU A 615 -0.35 16.74 -19.52
N SER A 616 0.58 16.02 -20.14
CA SER A 616 0.37 15.39 -21.44
C SER A 616 0.14 13.89 -21.24
N VAL A 617 -1.01 13.38 -21.66
CA VAL A 617 -1.39 11.95 -21.52
C VAL A 617 -1.09 11.18 -22.80
N GLU A 618 -0.60 9.95 -22.67
CA GLU A 618 -0.29 9.08 -23.81
C GLU A 618 -1.57 8.51 -24.47
N ARG A 619 -1.66 8.66 -25.81
CA ARG A 619 -2.80 8.20 -26.61
C ARG A 619 -2.92 6.68 -26.64
N ARG A 620 -4.14 6.15 -26.52
CA ARG A 620 -4.48 4.74 -26.83
C ARG A 620 -5.66 4.66 -27.79
N ALA A 621 -5.85 3.48 -28.39
CA ALA A 621 -6.85 3.24 -29.43
C ALA A 621 -8.30 3.56 -28.99
N TYR A 622 -8.65 3.30 -27.72
CA TYR A 622 -9.98 3.55 -27.18
C TYR A 622 -10.21 4.98 -26.65
N ASP A 623 -9.20 5.87 -26.70
CA ASP A 623 -9.35 7.27 -26.29
C ASP A 623 -10.38 8.04 -27.12
N LEU A 624 -10.82 7.50 -28.27
CA LEU A 624 -11.95 8.00 -29.04
C LEU A 624 -13.24 8.15 -28.19
N LEU A 625 -13.43 7.32 -27.16
CA LEU A 625 -14.58 7.42 -26.25
C LEU A 625 -14.50 8.63 -25.30
N LEU A 626 -13.34 9.26 -25.14
CA LEU A 626 -13.19 10.50 -24.38
C LEU A 626 -13.89 11.69 -25.04
N ALA A 627 -14.10 11.64 -26.36
CA ALA A 627 -14.94 12.63 -27.06
C ALA A 627 -16.40 12.61 -26.56
N ARG A 628 -16.83 11.52 -25.92
CA ARG A 628 -18.15 11.34 -25.32
C ARG A 628 -18.09 11.32 -23.79
N CYS A 629 -16.98 11.76 -23.20
CA CYS A 629 -16.84 11.90 -21.76
C CYS A 629 -17.68 13.09 -21.28
N PRO A 630 -18.57 12.90 -20.28
CA PRO A 630 -19.41 13.97 -19.75
C PRO A 630 -18.64 14.93 -18.83
N PHE A 631 -17.41 14.58 -18.44
CA PHE A 631 -16.61 15.34 -17.50
C PHE A 631 -15.67 16.29 -18.24
N THR A 632 -15.52 17.51 -17.73
CA THR A 632 -14.40 18.37 -18.16
C THR A 632 -13.10 17.79 -17.62
N TYR A 633 -11.98 17.93 -18.31
CA TYR A 633 -10.68 17.53 -17.74
C TYR A 633 -9.51 18.38 -18.25
N SER A 634 -9.76 19.31 -19.17
CA SER A 634 -8.72 20.11 -19.84
C SER A 634 -8.08 21.17 -18.93
N VAL A 635 -8.84 21.77 -18.00
CA VAL A 635 -8.34 22.75 -17.04
C VAL A 635 -8.87 22.41 -15.66
N ILE A 636 -7.97 22.11 -14.73
CA ILE A 636 -8.30 21.69 -13.36
C ILE A 636 -7.72 22.69 -12.37
N LYS A 637 -8.59 23.21 -11.51
CA LYS A 637 -8.24 24.12 -10.43
C LYS A 637 -9.14 23.86 -9.23
N LEU A 638 -8.67 23.01 -8.32
CA LEU A 638 -9.35 22.72 -7.05
C LEU A 638 -9.12 23.86 -6.03
N PRO A 639 -9.99 24.03 -5.02
CA PRO A 639 -9.98 25.20 -4.14
C PRO A 639 -8.64 25.49 -3.42
N TRP A 640 -7.90 24.42 -3.10
CA TRP A 640 -6.63 24.45 -2.37
C TRP A 640 -5.39 24.37 -3.26
N MET A 641 -5.54 24.24 -4.58
CA MET A 641 -4.39 24.20 -5.49
C MET A 641 -3.77 25.60 -5.60
N GLU A 642 -2.44 25.69 -5.66
CA GLU A 642 -1.75 26.98 -5.92
C GLU A 642 -1.87 27.40 -7.38
N LYS A 643 -1.63 26.48 -8.32
CA LYS A 643 -1.59 26.72 -9.77
C LYS A 643 -2.57 25.82 -10.51
N PRO A 644 -3.21 26.29 -11.60
CA PRO A 644 -4.08 25.44 -12.42
C PRO A 644 -3.26 24.37 -13.17
N LEU A 645 -3.89 23.23 -13.39
CA LEU A 645 -3.38 22.13 -14.20
C LEU A 645 -4.08 22.14 -15.56
N TYR A 646 -3.31 22.25 -16.63
CA TYR A 646 -3.78 22.08 -18.01
C TYR A 646 -3.48 20.66 -18.46
N VAL A 647 -4.46 19.99 -19.04
CA VAL A 647 -4.35 18.61 -19.50
C VAL A 647 -4.49 18.58 -21.02
N THR A 648 -3.49 18.01 -21.68
CA THR A 648 -3.57 17.63 -23.09
C THR A 648 -3.74 16.12 -23.16
N TRP A 649 -4.96 15.70 -23.50
CA TRP A 649 -5.27 14.32 -23.81
C TRP A 649 -5.57 14.21 -25.30
N PRO A 650 -4.69 13.60 -26.11
CA PRO A 650 -4.94 13.43 -27.53
C PRO A 650 -6.10 12.45 -27.74
N THR A 651 -7.23 12.97 -28.20
CA THR A 651 -8.42 12.20 -28.61
C THR A 651 -8.32 11.73 -30.05
#